data_AF-A0ABD3Q8U0-F1
#
_entry.id   AF-A0ABD3Q8U0-F1
#
_cell.length_a   1.000
_cell.length_b   1.000
_cell.length_c   1.000
_cell.angle_alpha   90.00
_cell.angle_beta   90.00
_cell.angle_gamma   90.00
#
_symmetry.space_group_name_H-M   'P 1'
#
loop_
_entity.id
_entity.type
_entity.pdbx_description
1 polymer ?
#
loop_
_entity_poly.entity_id
_entity_poly.type
_entity_poly.pdbx_seq_one_letter_code
_entity_poly.pdbx_strand_id
1 'polypeptide(L)'
;MTESTDLGLSALRCWISSFPQMAEHSDSDSPEFLSKLTEVAAEIFNVDAPTPSTPEEAQHQLHELLGSNGCPLSSQTTIEQSVLTSLLCQALSPSCENRTTYIERIMSMTDEVQRELMTIIQQNNSDNDVEETADYSMKSIIEGEESLQEEEDSDDELPDSTEILNRSLLQEEIEKLTSQSMDEVHEKEEDDTSVLEVSNMHVSNQVQQLKATIAKLQSDLTTTRENEQTLILQLDEMSATHKAEMIRLESQSIQSTRLLEEKYTTEISNLKRKHDQLAGADAKAAELKEEVTRLRDELDVLNFSKEKLAFTEEQLRKLKDRLEEIGDAKSALEREEKAHSASVEKCIVLENELAALKPLKRQLEQYKVRATDAEVALIECREDLRRLKERSCGLEGVNEELKRGVDAQMAEVGSFQRRLKEGEALESGGGVGIGMSELNPELMQELNMLRSEYARLKEFESQREDDNVQRLMESCDDAKRLSERFKEQFISTKGQLEDTQQLLHESKAREAKLREEVAGWTERHRKLGEEMKEERIKSHKAALDMERKFNDAKKALSEKACADLKDLSDKLTIKLENERKQNKEKLDRLGVERDELEKHFSQQLTELREQSSSHLRSTKESMQRRIDDLEQSKKDALEVADKEKKAELEALTQRGKGVLREKLRSADEKAKKKIEEANAQKNAFKEQLTKLEQFHVDFEEKAKIKIAKKTQQIKLLESQNEAAAAANSELEEKMQKAERTSKELIGENDRLRRQIGSRGPGGASQTQLEELVSVCNSLREENRRLKESSETNLFSDSAIYEPSTSPADSGSSTLGLSKTALIEYRQEFEERIQALEDDKRDLIMRNSAAMSDVQKAETRSWELEEELSKVKGELTTAKLVMQRHERKAELMNLGSNSKARKRVSSGLIKENATPNIHKRDFTPTAIQSSNKKSRTDVPSLMDYAKNGAKSSEGEQPGDCKQS
;
A
#
# COMPACT_ATOMS: atom_id res chain seq x y z
N MET A 1 -33.53 45.52 9.84
CA MET A 1 -32.46 44.64 9.31
C MET A 1 -31.22 44.62 10.19
N THR A 2 -30.86 45.69 10.90
CA THR A 2 -29.68 45.70 11.81
C THR A 2 -29.90 44.98 13.15
N GLU A 3 -31.14 44.86 13.66
CA GLU A 3 -31.40 44.11 14.90
C GLU A 3 -31.32 42.58 14.73
N SER A 4 -31.50 42.07 13.50
CA SER A 4 -31.45 40.63 13.22
C SER A 4 -30.01 40.10 13.13
N THR A 5 -29.05 40.95 12.76
CA THR A 5 -27.62 40.56 12.67
C THR A 5 -26.98 40.43 14.05
N ASP A 6 -27.43 41.22 15.03
CA ASP A 6 -26.88 41.20 16.39
C ASP A 6 -27.30 39.93 17.15
N LEU A 7 -28.52 39.43 16.93
CA LEU A 7 -29.00 38.17 17.53
C LEU A 7 -28.23 36.96 17.00
N GLY A 8 -28.00 36.89 15.69
CA GLY A 8 -27.23 35.80 15.08
C GLY A 8 -25.77 35.77 15.54
N LEU A 9 -25.12 36.93 15.62
CA LEU A 9 -23.75 37.03 16.13
C LEU A 9 -23.67 36.65 17.62
N SER A 10 -24.65 37.04 18.42
CA SER A 10 -24.75 36.65 19.84
C SER A 10 -24.88 35.14 20.00
N ALA A 11 -25.72 34.49 19.18
CA ALA A 11 -25.87 33.03 19.19
C ALA A 11 -24.58 32.31 18.78
N LEU A 12 -23.89 32.80 17.75
CA LEU A 12 -22.58 32.27 17.31
C LEU A 12 -21.50 32.43 18.38
N ARG A 13 -21.46 33.58 19.07
CA ARG A 13 -20.53 33.82 20.20
C ARG A 13 -20.85 32.93 21.39
N CYS A 14 -22.13 32.70 21.69
CA CYS A 14 -22.54 31.78 22.74
C CYS A 14 -22.07 30.36 22.41
N TRP A 15 -22.20 29.94 21.15
CA TRP A 15 -21.74 28.63 20.69
C TRP A 15 -20.22 28.50 20.77
N ILE A 16 -19.47 29.49 20.27
CA ILE A 16 -17.99 29.45 20.33
C ILE A 16 -17.49 29.45 21.78
N SER A 17 -18.15 30.17 22.68
CA SER A 17 -17.79 30.25 24.11
C SER A 17 -18.02 28.93 24.86
N SER A 18 -18.78 28.00 24.29
CA SER A 18 -18.97 26.66 24.88
C SER A 18 -17.77 25.72 24.69
N PHE A 19 -16.78 26.13 23.88
CA PHE A 19 -15.50 25.43 23.74
C PHE A 19 -14.58 25.72 24.94
N PRO A 20 -13.93 24.70 25.55
CA PRO A 20 -13.05 24.89 26.70
C PRO A 20 -11.92 25.89 26.43
N GLN A 21 -11.42 25.94 25.19
CA GLN A 21 -10.37 26.85 24.74
C GLN A 21 -10.82 28.32 24.79
N MET A 22 -12.12 28.59 24.70
CA MET A 22 -12.72 29.92 24.66
C MET A 22 -13.26 30.38 26.02
N ALA A 23 -13.37 29.47 27.01
CA ALA A 23 -14.05 29.74 28.28
C ALA A 23 -13.41 30.87 29.11
N GLU A 24 -12.11 31.12 28.96
CA GLU A 24 -11.36 32.16 29.68
C GLU A 24 -11.28 33.50 28.93
N HIS A 25 -11.70 33.54 27.65
CA HIS A 25 -11.50 34.69 26.76
C HIS A 25 -12.81 35.12 26.11
N SER A 26 -13.71 35.72 26.90
CA SER A 26 -15.00 36.23 26.42
C SER A 26 -14.92 37.60 25.71
N ASP A 27 -13.76 38.25 25.72
CA ASP A 27 -13.56 39.56 25.10
C ASP A 27 -13.14 39.39 23.64
N SER A 28 -14.07 39.65 22.71
CA SER A 28 -13.86 39.50 21.26
C SER A 28 -12.77 40.43 20.71
N ASP A 29 -12.43 41.50 21.45
CA ASP A 29 -11.41 42.46 21.04
C ASP A 29 -10.00 42.07 21.49
N SER A 30 -9.87 40.98 22.27
CA SER A 30 -8.57 40.49 22.72
C SER A 30 -7.80 39.81 21.56
N PRO A 31 -6.50 40.11 21.35
CA PRO A 31 -5.68 39.35 20.42
C PRO A 31 -5.58 37.85 20.74
N GLU A 32 -5.84 37.48 22.01
CA GLU A 32 -5.91 36.08 22.44
C GLU A 32 -7.15 35.35 21.90
N PHE A 33 -8.25 36.07 21.65
CA PHE A 33 -9.48 35.50 21.09
C PHE A 33 -9.23 34.87 19.72
N LEU A 34 -8.47 35.54 18.84
CA LEU A 34 -8.12 34.99 17.52
C LEU A 34 -7.24 33.74 17.63
N SER A 35 -6.26 33.74 18.55
CA SER A 35 -5.39 32.57 18.77
C SER A 35 -6.19 31.36 19.24
N LYS A 36 -7.13 31.56 20.19
CA LYS A 36 -8.03 30.51 20.67
C LYS A 36 -9.07 30.08 19.64
N LEU A 37 -9.56 31.01 18.82
CA LEU A 37 -10.43 30.69 17.71
C LEU A 37 -9.72 29.82 16.66
N THR A 38 -8.42 30.05 16.41
CA THR A 38 -7.61 29.19 15.55
C THR A 38 -7.41 27.80 16.14
N GLU A 39 -7.22 27.67 17.46
CA GLU A 39 -7.19 26.36 18.14
C GLU A 39 -8.52 25.60 17.99
N VAL A 40 -9.65 26.30 18.14
CA VAL A 40 -10.99 25.71 17.93
C VAL A 40 -11.20 25.31 16.47
N ALA A 41 -10.76 26.13 15.51
CA ALA A 41 -10.81 25.79 14.09
C ALA A 41 -9.98 24.53 13.81
N ALA A 42 -8.74 24.46 14.31
CA ALA A 42 -7.87 23.30 14.18
C ALA A 42 -8.53 22.01 14.74
N GLU A 43 -9.22 22.10 15.88
CA GLU A 43 -10.01 20.98 16.44
C GLU A 43 -11.16 20.55 15.50
N ILE A 44 -11.93 21.50 14.97
CA ILE A 44 -13.07 21.22 14.07
C ILE A 44 -12.61 20.57 12.75
N PHE A 45 -11.45 21.02 12.22
CA PHE A 45 -10.86 20.50 10.98
C PHE A 45 -9.99 19.25 11.19
N ASN A 46 -9.75 18.82 12.44
CA ASN A 46 -8.83 17.72 12.80
C ASN A 46 -7.41 17.91 12.21
N VAL A 47 -6.87 19.13 12.32
CA VAL A 47 -5.53 19.49 11.82
C VAL A 47 -4.64 19.92 12.98
N ASP A 48 -3.43 19.35 13.07
CA ASP A 48 -2.40 19.83 13.99
C ASP A 48 -1.84 21.19 13.52
N ALA A 49 -2.51 22.28 13.91
CA ALA A 49 -2.05 23.64 13.64
C ALA A 49 -1.11 24.14 14.77
N PRO A 50 0.09 24.68 14.45
CA PRO A 50 0.97 25.27 15.45
C PRO A 50 0.33 26.53 16.06
N THR A 51 0.37 26.66 17.39
CA THR A 51 -0.20 27.82 18.11
C THR A 51 0.36 29.13 17.54
N PRO A 52 -0.49 30.02 17.00
CA PRO A 52 -0.03 31.25 16.36
C PRO A 52 0.61 32.19 17.40
N SER A 53 1.78 32.73 17.07
CA SER A 53 2.57 33.60 17.96
C SER A 53 2.18 35.08 17.88
N THR A 54 1.51 35.48 16.79
CA THR A 54 0.96 36.83 16.61
C THR A 54 -0.49 36.81 16.11
N PRO A 55 -1.27 37.90 16.31
CA PRO A 55 -2.63 37.99 15.81
C PRO A 55 -2.73 37.90 14.28
N GLU A 56 -1.73 38.42 13.54
CA GLU A 56 -1.70 38.29 12.09
C GLU A 56 -1.48 36.85 11.64
N GLU A 57 -0.65 36.09 12.38
CA GLU A 57 -0.43 34.67 12.14
C GLU A 57 -1.71 33.86 12.44
N ALA A 58 -2.42 34.18 13.52
CA ALA A 58 -3.70 33.56 13.86
C ALA A 58 -4.75 33.81 12.78
N GLN A 59 -4.86 35.04 12.29
CA GLN A 59 -5.77 35.41 11.21
C GLN A 59 -5.42 34.70 9.89
N HIS A 60 -4.13 34.60 9.54
CA HIS A 60 -3.70 33.90 8.33
C HIS A 60 -4.01 32.40 8.40
N GLN A 61 -3.66 31.74 9.51
CA GLN A 61 -3.94 30.32 9.71
C GLN A 61 -5.44 30.04 9.67
N LEU A 62 -6.26 30.93 10.24
CA LEU A 62 -7.71 30.77 10.25
C LEU A 62 -8.32 30.93 8.85
N HIS A 63 -7.79 31.85 8.03
CA HIS A 63 -8.17 31.96 6.60
C HIS A 63 -7.75 30.74 5.78
N GLU A 64 -6.57 30.18 6.08
CA GLU A 64 -6.03 28.99 5.41
C GLU A 64 -6.88 27.75 5.73
N LEU A 65 -7.25 27.55 7.00
CA LEU A 65 -8.14 26.46 7.42
C LEU A 65 -9.54 26.57 6.80
N LEU A 66 -10.07 27.79 6.66
CA LEU A 66 -11.38 28.04 6.04
C LEU A 66 -11.35 28.05 4.49
N GLY A 67 -10.20 27.80 3.85
CA GLY A 67 -10.08 27.72 2.38
C GLY A 67 -10.42 29.02 1.64
N SER A 68 -10.51 30.15 2.36
CA SER A 68 -11.02 31.41 1.84
C SER A 68 -9.91 32.23 1.19
N ASN A 69 -9.53 31.85 -0.03
CA ASN A 69 -8.54 32.57 -0.83
C ASN A 69 -9.13 33.89 -1.37
N GLY A 70 -8.98 34.98 -0.61
CA GLY A 70 -8.79 36.30 -1.21
C GLY A 70 -9.97 37.28 -1.27
N CYS A 71 -10.82 37.36 -0.24
CA CYS A 71 -11.76 38.50 -0.13
C CYS A 71 -11.17 39.59 0.79
N PRO A 72 -10.86 40.81 0.30
CA PRO A 72 -10.39 41.91 1.14
C PRO A 72 -11.57 42.51 1.93
N LEU A 73 -11.52 42.35 3.26
CA LEU A 73 -12.63 42.60 4.18
C LEU A 73 -12.70 44.07 4.61
N SER A 74 -13.88 44.70 4.54
CA SER A 74 -14.05 46.15 4.78
C SER A 74 -14.74 46.52 6.10
N SER A 75 -15.12 45.57 6.97
CA SER A 75 -15.60 45.88 8.33
C SER A 75 -15.44 44.70 9.32
N GLN A 76 -14.91 44.95 10.51
CA GLN A 76 -14.50 43.93 11.49
C GLN A 76 -15.65 43.01 11.98
N THR A 77 -16.88 43.54 12.08
CA THR A 77 -18.08 42.81 12.53
C THR A 77 -18.61 41.79 11.52
N THR A 78 -18.50 42.05 10.22
CA THR A 78 -18.94 41.08 9.19
C THR A 78 -17.96 39.92 9.04
N ILE A 79 -16.68 40.14 9.37
CA ILE A 79 -15.63 39.11 9.37
C ILE A 79 -15.93 38.06 10.43
N GLU A 80 -16.20 38.51 11.66
CA GLU A 80 -16.45 37.62 12.79
C GLU A 80 -17.67 36.74 12.53
N GLN A 81 -18.77 37.32 12.04
CA GLN A 81 -19.98 36.54 11.72
C GLN A 81 -19.75 35.50 10.63
N SER A 82 -19.04 35.87 9.54
CA SER A 82 -18.76 34.96 8.42
C SER A 82 -17.84 33.80 8.81
N VAL A 83 -16.79 34.10 9.59
CA VAL A 83 -15.87 33.09 10.13
C VAL A 83 -16.59 32.12 11.06
N LEU A 84 -17.34 32.64 12.03
CA LEU A 84 -18.06 31.79 12.99
C LEU A 84 -19.15 30.95 12.32
N THR A 85 -19.84 31.50 11.32
CA THR A 85 -20.82 30.76 10.52
C THR A 85 -20.16 29.61 9.74
N SER A 86 -19.00 29.86 9.14
CA SER A 86 -18.25 28.84 8.40
C SER A 86 -17.76 27.72 9.31
N LEU A 87 -17.26 28.06 10.51
CA LEU A 87 -16.87 27.08 11.53
C LEU A 87 -18.07 26.25 12.01
N LEU A 88 -19.23 26.88 12.24
CA LEU A 88 -20.46 26.19 12.62
C LEU A 88 -20.90 25.19 11.54
N CYS A 89 -20.93 25.61 10.28
CA CYS A 89 -21.29 24.72 9.17
C CYS A 89 -20.30 23.57 9.01
N GLN A 90 -18.99 23.82 9.15
CA GLN A 90 -17.98 22.77 9.11
C GLN A 90 -18.12 21.78 10.27
N ALA A 91 -18.36 22.27 11.49
CA ALA A 91 -18.58 21.42 12.67
C ALA A 91 -19.80 20.50 12.53
N LEU A 92 -20.79 20.89 11.73
CA LEU A 92 -22.00 20.12 11.45
C LEU A 92 -21.94 19.33 10.14
N SER A 93 -20.88 19.51 9.35
CA SER A 93 -20.65 18.79 8.10
C SER A 93 -20.46 17.28 8.35
N PRO A 94 -20.90 16.40 7.44
CA PRO A 94 -20.62 14.96 7.51
C PRO A 94 -19.13 14.61 7.56
N SER A 95 -18.25 15.54 7.15
CA SER A 95 -16.79 15.37 7.16
C SER A 95 -16.14 15.59 8.53
N CYS A 96 -16.87 16.13 9.52
CA CYS A 96 -16.32 16.39 10.85
C CYS A 96 -16.44 15.14 11.74
N GLU A 97 -15.31 14.61 12.23
CA GLU A 97 -15.27 13.42 13.09
C GLU A 97 -16.04 13.61 14.41
N ASN A 98 -16.01 14.83 14.96
CA ASN A 98 -16.64 15.18 16.23
C ASN A 98 -18.05 15.78 16.09
N ARG A 99 -18.70 15.61 14.92
CA ARG A 99 -20.02 16.17 14.63
C ARG A 99 -21.06 15.89 15.71
N THR A 100 -21.14 14.66 16.21
CA THR A 100 -22.11 14.27 17.25
C THR A 100 -21.93 15.09 18.53
N THR A 101 -20.68 15.30 18.96
CA THR A 101 -20.33 16.12 20.12
C THR A 101 -20.74 17.58 19.93
N TYR A 102 -20.55 18.13 18.73
CA TYR A 102 -20.95 19.51 18.42
C TYR A 102 -22.48 19.68 18.34
N ILE A 103 -23.21 18.67 17.86
CA ILE A 103 -24.68 18.64 17.92
C ILE A 103 -25.14 18.60 19.38
N GLU A 104 -24.60 17.71 20.20
CA GLU A 104 -24.94 17.62 21.63
C GLU A 104 -24.69 18.94 22.35
N ARG A 105 -23.58 19.62 22.03
CA ARG A 105 -23.24 20.94 22.55
C ARG A 105 -24.28 21.99 22.15
N ILE A 106 -24.70 22.06 20.89
CA ILE A 106 -25.79 22.95 20.44
C ILE A 106 -27.10 22.62 21.18
N MET A 107 -27.45 21.34 21.29
CA MET A 107 -28.66 20.87 21.97
C MET A 107 -28.65 21.14 23.49
N SER A 108 -27.49 21.40 24.09
CA SER A 108 -27.35 21.79 25.50
C SER A 108 -27.51 23.29 25.75
N MET A 109 -27.57 24.11 24.70
CA MET A 109 -27.75 25.57 24.79
C MET A 109 -29.22 25.93 25.01
N THR A 110 -29.53 27.20 25.30
CA THR A 110 -30.92 27.66 25.44
C THR A 110 -31.68 27.58 24.12
N ASP A 111 -33.00 27.30 24.17
CA ASP A 111 -33.86 27.17 22.98
C ASP A 111 -33.79 28.37 22.03
N GLU A 112 -33.57 29.56 22.57
CA GLU A 112 -33.39 30.80 21.80
C GLU A 112 -32.10 30.76 20.95
N VAL A 113 -30.98 30.36 21.55
CA VAL A 113 -29.70 30.20 20.85
C VAL A 113 -29.78 29.06 19.83
N GLN A 114 -30.43 27.95 20.18
CA GLN A 114 -30.64 26.83 19.25
C GLN A 114 -31.42 27.26 18.00
N ARG A 115 -32.51 28.03 18.18
CA ARG A 115 -33.34 28.51 17.06
C ARG A 115 -32.56 29.44 16.13
N GLU A 116 -31.77 30.35 16.69
CA GLU A 116 -30.93 31.26 15.90
C GLU A 116 -29.82 30.52 15.15
N LEU A 117 -29.13 29.57 15.80
CA LEU A 117 -28.12 28.73 15.14
C LEU A 117 -28.74 27.89 14.00
N MET A 118 -29.92 27.31 14.21
CA MET A 118 -30.64 26.57 13.16
C MET A 118 -31.05 27.46 11.99
N THR A 119 -31.42 28.71 12.26
CA THR A 119 -31.75 29.69 11.21
C THR A 119 -30.51 30.03 10.38
N ILE A 120 -29.35 30.24 11.03
CA ILE A 120 -28.06 30.48 10.35
C ILE A 120 -27.65 29.28 9.48
N ILE A 121 -27.81 28.05 10.01
CA ILE A 121 -27.51 26.81 9.26
C ILE A 121 -28.42 26.68 8.04
N GLN A 122 -29.72 26.94 8.19
CA GLN A 122 -30.67 26.89 7.08
C GLN A 122 -30.37 27.92 5.99
N GLN A 123 -30.05 29.15 6.39
CA GLN A 123 -29.67 30.22 5.45
C GLN A 123 -28.41 29.87 4.67
N ASN A 124 -27.38 29.33 5.33
CA ASN A 124 -26.13 28.99 4.66
C ASN A 124 -26.23 27.72 3.78
N ASN A 125 -27.16 26.82 4.09
CA ASN A 125 -27.45 25.67 3.25
C ASN A 125 -28.29 26.05 2.02
N SER A 126 -29.24 26.99 2.15
CA SER A 126 -30.05 27.44 1.01
C SER A 126 -29.26 28.21 -0.04
N ASP A 127 -28.22 28.95 0.37
CA ASP A 127 -27.38 29.72 -0.55
C ASP A 127 -26.40 28.85 -1.36
N ASN A 128 -26.10 27.62 -0.91
CA ASN A 128 -25.21 26.68 -1.62
C ASN A 128 -25.93 25.81 -2.67
N ASP A 129 -27.27 25.80 -2.71
CA ASP A 129 -28.06 24.98 -3.65
C ASP A 129 -28.37 25.68 -5.00
N VAL A 130 -27.81 26.87 -5.27
CA VAL A 130 -28.31 27.74 -6.36
C VAL A 130 -27.60 27.61 -7.72
N GLU A 131 -26.46 26.91 -7.87
CA GLU A 131 -25.70 27.00 -9.14
C GLU A 131 -25.48 25.74 -9.99
N GLU A 132 -26.02 24.56 -9.62
CA GLU A 132 -25.76 23.33 -10.40
C GLU A 132 -26.99 22.54 -10.85
N THR A 133 -28.05 23.19 -11.33
CA THR A 133 -29.03 22.58 -12.27
C THR A 133 -29.83 23.64 -13.07
N ALA A 134 -29.12 24.52 -13.77
CA ALA A 134 -29.73 25.34 -14.82
C ALA A 134 -29.91 24.54 -16.12
N ASP A 135 -30.76 23.50 -16.13
CA ASP A 135 -31.30 22.94 -17.38
C ASP A 135 -32.56 22.09 -17.17
N TYR A 136 -33.66 22.67 -16.66
CA TYR A 136 -35.03 22.21 -16.98
C TYR A 136 -36.03 23.34 -16.77
N SER A 137 -36.05 24.25 -17.75
CA SER A 137 -37.17 25.16 -17.98
C SER A 137 -38.33 24.39 -18.63
N MET A 138 -39.28 23.91 -17.81
CA MET A 138 -40.62 23.53 -18.30
C MET A 138 -41.65 23.50 -17.16
N LYS A 139 -42.16 24.68 -16.76
CA LYS A 139 -43.59 24.91 -16.46
C LYS A 139 -43.83 26.35 -15.97
N SER A 140 -44.01 27.25 -16.93
CA SER A 140 -45.13 28.18 -16.84
C SER A 140 -46.42 27.40 -17.20
N ILE A 141 -47.57 27.86 -16.72
CA ILE A 141 -48.93 27.29 -16.87
C ILE A 141 -49.34 26.42 -15.66
N ILE A 142 -49.72 27.08 -14.56
CA ILE A 142 -51.07 27.12 -13.96
C ILE A 142 -50.91 27.92 -12.65
N GLU A 143 -51.05 29.24 -12.76
CA GLU A 143 -51.46 30.09 -11.63
C GLU A 143 -52.81 30.65 -12.03
N GLY A 144 -53.84 30.13 -11.39
CA GLY A 144 -55.23 30.52 -11.58
C GLY A 144 -56.07 29.63 -10.68
N GLU A 145 -56.75 30.28 -9.73
CA GLU A 145 -57.74 29.73 -8.81
C GLU A 145 -57.17 28.93 -7.64
N GLU A 146 -57.66 29.02 -6.42
CA GLU A 146 -58.40 30.04 -5.68
C GLU A 146 -58.36 29.51 -4.25
N SER A 147 -58.51 30.40 -3.27
CA SER A 147 -58.71 30.06 -1.87
C SER A 147 -59.69 28.89 -1.68
N LEU A 148 -59.40 27.96 -0.77
CA LEU A 148 -60.35 27.47 0.22
C LEU A 148 -59.61 26.70 1.32
N GLN A 149 -59.85 27.17 2.55
CA GLN A 149 -59.53 26.51 3.81
C GLN A 149 -60.44 25.30 3.98
N GLU A 150 -59.87 24.12 4.20
CA GLU A 150 -60.51 22.97 4.85
C GLU A 150 -59.40 22.34 5.70
N GLU A 151 -59.34 22.63 7.01
CA GLU A 151 -59.90 21.80 8.09
C GLU A 151 -59.64 20.30 7.88
N GLU A 152 -58.57 19.82 8.52
CA GLU A 152 -58.36 18.41 8.85
C GLU A 152 -59.40 17.99 9.90
N ASP A 153 -60.57 17.56 9.45
CA ASP A 153 -61.41 16.60 10.16
C ASP A 153 -61.29 15.27 9.43
N SER A 154 -60.59 14.30 10.04
CA SER A 154 -60.63 12.91 9.63
C SER A 154 -61.40 12.10 10.66
N ASP A 155 -62.67 11.92 10.30
CA ASP A 155 -63.59 10.91 10.79
C ASP A 155 -62.95 9.52 10.80
N ASP A 156 -62.94 8.92 11.98
CA ASP A 156 -62.80 7.49 12.19
C ASP A 156 -64.01 7.04 13.04
N GLU A 157 -65.22 7.25 12.53
CA GLU A 157 -66.45 6.67 13.08
C GLU A 157 -67.19 5.81 12.05
N LEU A 158 -67.16 4.51 12.35
CA LEU A 158 -67.96 3.41 11.85
C LEU A 158 -69.43 3.78 11.56
N PRO A 159 -70.02 3.36 10.43
CA PRO A 159 -71.45 3.23 10.30
C PRO A 159 -71.81 1.75 10.48
N ASP A 160 -72.12 1.33 11.71
CA ASP A 160 -72.86 0.09 11.87
C ASP A 160 -73.83 0.14 13.05
N SER A 161 -75.07 -0.21 12.73
CA SER A 161 -76.13 -0.63 13.65
C SER A 161 -76.75 0.46 14.53
N THR A 162 -77.88 1.04 14.08
CA THR A 162 -79.12 1.21 14.92
C THR A 162 -80.31 1.93 14.23
N GLU A 163 -80.47 1.91 12.90
CA GLU A 163 -81.74 2.31 12.26
C GLU A 163 -82.77 1.16 12.14
N ILE A 164 -83.02 0.45 13.25
CA ILE A 164 -84.10 -0.56 13.34
C ILE A 164 -85.18 -0.19 14.39
N LEU A 165 -85.14 1.02 14.98
CA LEU A 165 -86.06 1.36 16.08
C LEU A 165 -87.18 2.37 15.78
N ASN A 166 -87.41 2.78 14.52
CA ASN A 166 -88.44 3.79 14.21
C ASN A 166 -89.54 3.37 13.22
N ARG A 167 -89.69 2.06 12.95
CA ARG A 167 -90.80 1.55 12.12
C ARG A 167 -91.86 0.72 12.85
N SER A 168 -91.70 0.53 14.16
CA SER A 168 -92.66 -0.24 15.00
C SER A 168 -93.71 0.64 15.70
N LEU A 169 -93.56 1.97 15.71
CA LEU A 169 -94.44 2.87 16.46
C LEU A 169 -95.56 3.52 15.63
N LEU A 170 -95.61 3.30 14.32
CA LEU A 170 -96.68 3.79 13.43
C LEU A 170 -97.71 2.72 13.04
N GLN A 171 -97.49 1.46 13.43
CA GLN A 171 -98.43 0.37 13.17
C GLN A 171 -99.40 0.12 14.36
N GLU A 172 -99.05 0.56 15.57
CA GLU A 172 -99.87 0.38 16.79
C GLU A 172 -100.92 1.49 16.98
N GLU A 173 -100.81 2.61 16.26
CA GLU A 173 -101.73 3.75 16.36
C GLU A 173 -102.91 3.67 15.35
N ILE A 174 -102.80 2.82 14.32
CA ILE A 174 -103.88 2.55 13.36
C ILE A 174 -104.82 1.42 13.85
N GLU A 175 -104.32 0.48 14.66
CA GLU A 175 -105.15 -0.56 15.30
C GLU A 175 -105.97 -0.05 16.51
N LYS A 176 -105.62 1.13 17.05
CA LYS A 176 -106.33 1.74 18.18
C LYS A 176 -107.52 2.64 17.78
N LEU A 177 -107.61 3.07 16.51
CA LEU A 177 -108.73 3.87 16.00
C LEU A 177 -109.80 3.04 15.26
N THR A 178 -109.57 1.74 15.07
CA THR A 178 -110.53 0.85 14.37
C THR A 178 -111.26 -0.11 15.33
N SER A 179 -110.99 -0.03 16.63
CA SER A 179 -111.59 -0.89 17.67
C SER A 179 -112.66 -0.20 18.53
N GLN A 180 -113.24 0.92 18.06
CA GLN A 180 -114.20 1.71 18.84
C GLN A 180 -115.33 2.29 17.97
N SER A 181 -115.97 1.46 17.16
CA SER A 181 -117.22 1.80 16.47
C SER A 181 -117.78 0.55 15.78
N MET A 182 -118.51 -0.29 16.51
CA MET A 182 -119.63 -1.12 16.04
C MET A 182 -120.07 -2.03 17.20
N ASP A 183 -120.78 -1.44 18.16
CA ASP A 183 -121.68 -2.16 19.07
C ASP A 183 -122.84 -1.19 19.37
N GLU A 184 -123.91 -1.28 18.58
CA GLU A 184 -125.30 -1.01 18.97
C GLU A 184 -126.20 -1.11 17.72
N VAL A 185 -126.68 -2.33 17.47
CA VAL A 185 -127.87 -2.62 16.66
C VAL A 185 -128.81 -3.46 17.52
N HIS A 186 -130.10 -3.19 17.38
CA HIS A 186 -131.29 -3.71 18.08
C HIS A 186 -131.70 -2.85 19.28
N GLU A 187 -132.91 -2.29 19.31
CA GLU A 187 -134.19 -2.97 19.16
C GLU A 187 -135.31 -1.90 19.04
N LYS A 188 -136.31 -2.11 18.17
CA LYS A 188 -137.77 -1.96 18.44
C LYS A 188 -138.58 -1.68 17.19
N GLU A 189 -139.31 -2.72 16.81
CA GLU A 189 -140.63 -2.68 16.19
C GLU A 189 -141.62 -1.89 17.08
N GLU A 190 -142.58 -1.19 16.45
CA GLU A 190 -144.02 -1.53 16.52
C GLU A 190 -144.88 -0.40 15.92
N ASP A 191 -145.90 -0.86 15.18
CA ASP A 191 -147.19 -0.29 14.78
C ASP A 191 -147.52 1.20 15.06
N ASP A 192 -148.05 1.88 14.03
CA ASP A 192 -149.46 2.31 14.12
C ASP A 192 -150.13 2.74 12.80
N THR A 193 -151.44 2.54 12.82
CA THR A 193 -152.40 2.38 11.73
C THR A 193 -153.03 3.69 11.20
N SER A 194 -153.38 3.67 9.90
CA SER A 194 -154.52 4.37 9.25
C SER A 194 -154.45 5.91 9.14
N VAL A 195 -154.76 6.54 8.00
CA VAL A 195 -156.13 6.85 7.54
C VAL A 195 -156.05 7.63 6.21
N LEU A 196 -157.10 7.47 5.37
CA LEU A 196 -157.58 8.36 4.28
C LEU A 196 -157.00 8.21 2.85
N GLU A 197 -157.67 7.35 2.10
CA GLU A 197 -157.93 7.49 0.67
C GLU A 197 -158.50 8.89 0.34
N VAL A 198 -157.84 9.62 -0.56
CA VAL A 198 -158.37 10.40 -1.72
C VAL A 198 -157.19 11.20 -2.30
N SER A 199 -156.23 10.53 -2.92
CA SER A 199 -155.17 11.15 -3.75
C SER A 199 -154.44 10.14 -4.65
N ASN A 200 -155.14 9.07 -5.02
CA ASN A 200 -154.54 7.84 -5.57
C ASN A 200 -154.07 7.93 -7.05
N MET A 201 -154.10 9.10 -7.67
CA MET A 201 -153.62 9.29 -9.05
C MET A 201 -152.47 10.31 -9.15
N HIS A 202 -152.44 11.33 -8.30
CA HIS A 202 -151.31 12.28 -8.22
C HIS A 202 -150.14 11.69 -7.42
N VAL A 203 -150.43 10.96 -6.34
CA VAL A 203 -149.43 10.21 -5.58
C VAL A 203 -148.88 9.05 -6.41
N SER A 204 -149.68 8.38 -7.23
CA SER A 204 -149.16 7.31 -8.11
C SER A 204 -148.15 7.84 -9.14
N ASN A 205 -148.39 9.03 -9.72
CA ASN A 205 -147.45 9.65 -10.65
C ASN A 205 -146.19 10.20 -9.93
N GLN A 206 -146.34 10.81 -8.75
CA GLN A 206 -145.18 11.23 -7.94
C GLN A 206 -144.38 10.03 -7.42
N VAL A 207 -145.02 8.94 -7.02
CA VAL A 207 -144.36 7.69 -6.62
C VAL A 207 -143.68 7.02 -7.81
N GLN A 208 -144.25 7.07 -9.02
CA GLN A 208 -143.57 6.58 -10.22
C GLN A 208 -142.36 7.47 -10.60
N GLN A 209 -142.49 8.79 -10.51
CA GLN A 209 -141.37 9.71 -10.71
C GLN A 209 -140.27 9.51 -9.66
N LEU A 210 -140.64 9.34 -8.38
CA LEU A 210 -139.72 9.02 -7.29
C LEU A 210 -139.06 7.66 -7.48
N LYS A 211 -139.79 6.64 -7.95
CA LYS A 211 -139.21 5.34 -8.30
C LYS A 211 -138.25 5.45 -9.48
N ALA A 212 -138.55 6.28 -10.47
CA ALA A 212 -137.67 6.53 -11.61
C ALA A 212 -136.40 7.30 -11.19
N THR A 213 -136.51 8.31 -10.32
CA THR A 213 -135.33 9.00 -9.78
C THR A 213 -134.54 8.12 -8.83
N ILE A 214 -135.18 7.29 -8.00
CA ILE A 214 -134.48 6.30 -7.16
C ILE A 214 -133.74 5.29 -8.03
N ALA A 215 -134.37 4.75 -9.08
CA ALA A 215 -133.70 3.81 -10.00
C ALA A 215 -132.54 4.49 -10.75
N LYS A 216 -132.71 5.75 -11.16
CA LYS A 216 -131.64 6.54 -11.78
C LYS A 216 -130.50 6.79 -10.81
N LEU A 217 -130.80 7.22 -9.58
CA LEU A 217 -129.79 7.43 -8.54
C LEU A 217 -129.09 6.13 -8.16
N GLN A 218 -129.79 4.99 -8.14
CA GLN A 218 -129.17 3.68 -7.93
C GLN A 218 -128.22 3.32 -9.07
N SER A 219 -128.61 3.56 -10.32
CA SER A 219 -127.75 3.36 -11.50
C SER A 219 -126.53 4.30 -11.49
N ASP A 220 -126.74 5.56 -11.13
CA ASP A 220 -125.66 6.54 -11.01
C ASP A 220 -124.71 6.16 -9.87
N LEU A 221 -125.23 5.64 -8.75
CA LEU A 221 -124.44 5.14 -7.63
C LEU A 221 -123.64 3.87 -7.98
N THR A 222 -124.20 2.97 -8.79
CA THR A 222 -123.44 1.79 -9.25
C THR A 222 -122.34 2.18 -10.22
N THR A 223 -122.62 3.11 -11.14
CA THR A 223 -121.60 3.58 -12.10
C THR A 223 -120.50 4.39 -11.41
N THR A 224 -120.81 5.20 -10.38
CA THR A 224 -119.76 5.87 -9.60
C THR A 224 -118.92 4.89 -8.81
N ARG A 225 -119.50 3.84 -8.23
CA ARG A 225 -118.74 2.77 -7.55
C ARG A 225 -117.86 1.97 -8.50
N GLU A 226 -118.34 1.65 -9.69
CA GLU A 226 -117.55 0.98 -10.74
C GLU A 226 -116.38 1.88 -11.20
N ASN A 227 -116.63 3.19 -11.36
CA ASN A 227 -115.58 4.15 -11.69
C ASN A 227 -114.55 4.29 -10.56
N GLU A 228 -115.00 4.35 -9.29
CA GLU A 228 -114.13 4.40 -8.12
C GLU A 228 -113.26 3.14 -8.02
N GLN A 229 -113.84 1.96 -8.22
CA GLN A 229 -113.11 0.70 -8.23
C GLN A 229 -112.09 0.64 -9.37
N THR A 230 -112.43 1.19 -10.55
CA THR A 230 -111.50 1.29 -11.68
C THR A 230 -110.34 2.24 -11.36
N LEU A 231 -110.60 3.38 -10.72
CA LEU A 231 -109.56 4.32 -10.30
C LEU A 231 -108.65 3.73 -9.22
N ILE A 232 -109.18 2.94 -8.28
CA ILE A 232 -108.39 2.22 -7.28
C ILE A 232 -107.45 1.23 -7.96
N LEU A 233 -107.95 0.43 -8.92
CA LEU A 233 -107.12 -0.51 -9.66
C LEU A 233 -106.02 0.19 -10.47
N GLN A 234 -106.34 1.32 -11.10
CA GLN A 234 -105.34 2.13 -11.81
C GLN A 234 -104.31 2.73 -10.85
N LEU A 235 -104.72 3.17 -9.67
CA LEU A 235 -103.81 3.69 -8.64
C LEU A 235 -102.89 2.59 -8.11
N ASP A 236 -103.40 1.38 -7.89
CA ASP A 236 -102.63 0.22 -7.46
C ASP A 236 -101.64 -0.23 -8.55
N GLU A 237 -102.05 -0.23 -9.82
CA GLU A 237 -101.17 -0.53 -10.95
C GLU A 237 -100.06 0.52 -11.11
N MET A 238 -100.39 1.81 -11.00
CA MET A 238 -99.42 2.91 -11.01
C MET A 238 -98.47 2.85 -9.79
N SER A 239 -98.98 2.48 -8.61
CA SER A 239 -98.16 2.29 -7.41
C SER A 239 -97.21 1.08 -7.57
N ALA A 240 -97.70 -0.03 -8.12
CA ALA A 240 -96.90 -1.23 -8.35
C ALA A 240 -95.80 -0.99 -9.40
N THR A 241 -96.12 -0.29 -10.49
CA THR A 241 -95.13 0.06 -11.53
C THR A 241 -94.07 1.01 -10.98
N HIS A 242 -94.45 2.04 -10.21
CA HIS A 242 -93.49 2.93 -9.55
C HIS A 242 -92.60 2.16 -8.56
N LYS A 243 -93.15 1.25 -7.73
CA LYS A 243 -92.37 0.43 -6.81
C LYS A 243 -91.37 -0.46 -7.55
N ALA A 244 -91.78 -1.08 -8.65
CA ALA A 244 -90.90 -1.90 -9.47
C ALA A 244 -89.77 -1.07 -10.12
N GLU A 245 -90.08 0.14 -10.60
CA GLU A 245 -89.08 1.05 -11.16
C GLU A 245 -88.07 1.53 -10.10
N MET A 246 -88.55 1.83 -8.88
CA MET A 246 -87.71 2.21 -7.76
C MET A 246 -86.71 1.09 -7.40
N ILE A 247 -87.19 -0.14 -7.24
CA ILE A 247 -86.34 -1.32 -6.97
C ILE A 247 -85.32 -1.54 -8.10
N ARG A 248 -85.73 -1.30 -9.36
CA ARG A 248 -84.83 -1.41 -10.51
C ARG A 248 -83.72 -0.35 -10.47
N LEU A 249 -84.04 0.90 -10.13
CA LEU A 249 -83.07 1.99 -10.00
C LEU A 249 -82.12 1.76 -8.82
N GLU A 250 -82.64 1.32 -7.67
CA GLU A 250 -81.82 0.94 -6.52
C GLU A 250 -80.87 -0.21 -6.85
N SER A 251 -81.35 -1.25 -7.53
CA SER A 251 -80.51 -2.35 -7.98
C SER A 251 -79.41 -1.90 -8.96
N GLN A 252 -79.70 -0.95 -9.85
CA GLN A 252 -78.70 -0.37 -10.75
C GLN A 252 -77.65 0.46 -10.01
N SER A 253 -78.09 1.26 -9.03
CA SER A 253 -77.20 2.04 -8.17
C SER A 253 -76.25 1.12 -7.38
N ILE A 254 -76.78 0.09 -6.71
CA ILE A 254 -75.99 -0.90 -5.96
C ILE A 254 -74.99 -1.62 -6.87
N GLN A 255 -75.40 -1.98 -8.09
CA GLN A 255 -74.50 -2.64 -9.04
C GLN A 255 -73.36 -1.70 -9.49
N SER A 256 -73.66 -0.41 -9.71
CA SER A 256 -72.64 0.60 -10.03
C SER A 256 -71.65 0.79 -8.88
N THR A 257 -72.13 0.84 -7.64
CA THR A 257 -71.27 0.94 -6.45
C THR A 257 -70.36 -0.27 -6.32
N ARG A 258 -70.88 -1.50 -6.50
CA ARG A 258 -70.07 -2.73 -6.46
C ARG A 258 -68.97 -2.77 -7.52
N LEU A 259 -69.28 -2.34 -8.75
CA LEU A 259 -68.27 -2.27 -9.83
C LEU A 259 -67.18 -1.25 -9.51
N LEU A 260 -67.54 -0.14 -8.86
CA LEU A 260 -66.60 0.88 -8.44
C LEU A 260 -65.71 0.40 -7.29
N GLU A 261 -66.30 -0.27 -6.29
CA GLU A 261 -65.58 -0.93 -5.19
C GLU A 261 -64.61 -2.00 -5.71
N GLU A 262 -65.04 -2.84 -6.65
CA GLU A 262 -64.17 -3.85 -7.28
C GLU A 262 -63.00 -3.19 -8.01
N LYS A 263 -63.26 -2.12 -8.78
CA LYS A 263 -62.22 -1.34 -9.45
C LYS A 263 -61.19 -0.80 -8.45
N TYR A 264 -61.62 -0.11 -7.39
CA TYR A 264 -60.69 0.42 -6.39
C TYR A 264 -59.96 -0.69 -5.61
N THR A 265 -60.62 -1.81 -5.33
CA THR A 265 -59.99 -2.97 -4.66
C THR A 265 -58.87 -3.57 -5.52
N THR A 266 -59.08 -3.67 -6.83
CA THR A 266 -58.03 -4.13 -7.76
C THR A 266 -56.88 -3.15 -7.88
N GLU A 267 -57.16 -1.84 -7.88
CA GLU A 267 -56.14 -0.79 -7.92
C GLU A 267 -55.30 -0.76 -6.64
N ILE A 268 -55.93 -0.84 -5.47
CA ILE A 268 -55.26 -0.96 -4.17
C ILE A 268 -54.38 -2.22 -4.13
N SER A 269 -54.89 -3.36 -4.63
CA SER A 269 -54.12 -4.61 -4.69
C SER A 269 -52.90 -4.51 -5.60
N ASN A 270 -53.03 -3.79 -6.73
CA ASN A 270 -51.92 -3.55 -7.64
C ASN A 270 -50.89 -2.57 -7.06
N LEU A 271 -51.34 -1.51 -6.37
CA LEU A 271 -50.46 -0.55 -5.69
C LEU A 271 -49.70 -1.22 -4.54
N LYS A 272 -50.37 -2.05 -3.72
CA LYS A 272 -49.71 -2.89 -2.70
C LYS A 272 -48.64 -3.79 -3.31
N ARG A 273 -48.95 -4.48 -4.41
CA ARG A 273 -47.98 -5.33 -5.11
C ARG A 273 -46.77 -4.53 -5.65
N LYS A 274 -46.98 -3.31 -6.14
CA LYS A 274 -45.89 -2.41 -6.57
C LYS A 274 -45.04 -1.94 -5.38
N HIS A 275 -45.68 -1.59 -4.27
CA HIS A 275 -45.00 -1.22 -3.03
C HIS A 275 -44.12 -2.37 -2.51
N ASP A 276 -44.64 -3.60 -2.48
CA ASP A 276 -43.87 -4.79 -2.07
C ASP A 276 -42.69 -5.07 -3.01
N GLN A 277 -42.86 -4.83 -4.32
CA GLN A 277 -41.77 -4.95 -5.30
C GLN A 277 -40.68 -3.89 -5.08
N LEU A 278 -41.05 -2.64 -4.77
CA LEU A 278 -40.10 -1.57 -4.46
C LEU A 278 -39.37 -1.86 -3.13
N ALA A 279 -40.10 -2.27 -2.09
CA ALA A 279 -39.49 -2.67 -0.82
C ALA A 279 -38.50 -3.83 -0.99
N GLY A 280 -38.82 -4.81 -1.84
CA GLY A 280 -37.89 -5.89 -2.20
C GLY A 280 -36.69 -5.44 -3.03
N ALA A 281 -36.82 -4.37 -3.82
CA ALA A 281 -35.69 -3.76 -4.54
C ALA A 281 -34.78 -2.97 -3.60
N ASP A 282 -35.36 -2.26 -2.63
CA ASP A 282 -34.61 -1.51 -1.60
C ASP A 282 -33.82 -2.46 -0.69
N ALA A 283 -34.39 -3.61 -0.31
CA ALA A 283 -33.67 -4.65 0.43
C ALA A 283 -32.44 -5.17 -0.34
N LYS A 284 -32.59 -5.45 -1.64
CA LYS A 284 -31.47 -5.85 -2.51
C LYS A 284 -30.44 -4.74 -2.70
N ALA A 285 -30.89 -3.48 -2.78
CA ALA A 285 -29.99 -2.34 -2.86
C ALA A 285 -29.20 -2.16 -1.55
N ALA A 286 -29.80 -2.46 -0.39
CA ALA A 286 -29.12 -2.47 0.90
C ALA A 286 -28.06 -3.60 0.97
N GLU A 287 -28.41 -4.82 0.56
CA GLU A 287 -27.46 -5.95 0.47
C GLU A 287 -26.27 -5.62 -0.46
N LEU A 288 -26.52 -5.01 -1.63
CA LEU A 288 -25.45 -4.59 -2.54
C LEU A 288 -24.59 -3.47 -1.96
N LYS A 289 -25.17 -2.54 -1.19
CA LYS A 289 -24.38 -1.51 -0.49
C LYS A 289 -23.48 -2.13 0.58
N GLU A 290 -23.99 -3.09 1.35
CA GLU A 290 -23.22 -3.81 2.37
C GLU A 290 -22.08 -4.61 1.73
N GLU A 291 -22.33 -5.27 0.60
CA GLU A 291 -21.29 -5.96 -0.18
C GLU A 291 -20.23 -5.00 -0.72
N VAL A 292 -20.62 -3.82 -1.22
CA VAL A 292 -19.67 -2.79 -1.67
C VAL A 292 -18.83 -2.27 -0.51
N THR A 293 -19.39 -2.09 0.68
CA THR A 293 -18.61 -1.71 1.87
C THR A 293 -17.65 -2.82 2.27
N ARG A 294 -18.07 -4.08 2.27
CA ARG A 294 -17.21 -5.22 2.56
C ARG A 294 -16.04 -5.32 1.57
N LEU A 295 -16.30 -5.17 0.28
CA LEU A 295 -15.27 -5.21 -0.76
C LEU A 295 -14.30 -4.02 -0.67
N ARG A 296 -14.75 -2.85 -0.18
CA ARG A 296 -13.85 -1.72 0.12
C ARG A 296 -12.92 -2.05 1.28
N ASP A 297 -13.44 -2.62 2.37
CA ASP A 297 -12.62 -3.03 3.52
C ASP A 297 -11.58 -4.08 3.10
N GLU A 298 -11.95 -5.04 2.26
CA GLU A 298 -11.01 -6.01 1.68
C GLU A 298 -9.94 -5.35 0.80
N LEU A 299 -10.32 -4.36 -0.01
CA LEU A 299 -9.39 -3.55 -0.82
C LEU A 299 -8.39 -2.78 0.05
N ASP A 300 -8.84 -2.22 1.17
CA ASP A 300 -7.99 -1.49 2.11
C ASP A 300 -7.00 -2.42 2.82
N VAL A 301 -7.46 -3.61 3.25
CA VAL A 301 -6.58 -4.66 3.78
C VAL A 301 -5.55 -5.09 2.74
N LEU A 302 -5.96 -5.27 1.48
CA LEU A 302 -5.06 -5.62 0.39
C LEU A 302 -4.06 -4.50 0.09
N ASN A 303 -4.47 -3.23 0.12
CA ASN A 303 -3.58 -2.09 -0.06
C ASN A 303 -2.53 -2.01 1.06
N PHE A 304 -2.92 -2.20 2.32
CA PHE A 304 -1.97 -2.29 3.43
C PHE A 304 -0.98 -3.46 3.25
N SER A 305 -1.47 -4.62 2.80
CA SER A 305 -0.61 -5.78 2.52
C SER A 305 0.39 -5.52 1.37
N LYS A 306 -0.03 -4.78 0.35
CA LYS A 306 0.78 -4.36 -0.79
C LYS A 306 1.88 -3.38 -0.37
N GLU A 307 1.56 -2.41 0.49
CA GLU A 307 2.56 -1.50 1.06
C GLU A 307 3.59 -2.24 1.91
N LYS A 308 3.13 -3.21 2.73
CA LYS A 308 4.02 -4.07 3.51
C LYS A 308 4.91 -4.91 2.59
N LEU A 309 4.38 -5.46 1.50
CA LEU A 309 5.15 -6.18 0.49
C LEU A 309 6.21 -5.28 -0.15
N ALA A 310 5.84 -4.08 -0.60
CA ALA A 310 6.76 -3.11 -1.19
C ALA A 310 7.87 -2.70 -0.20
N PHE A 311 7.54 -2.54 1.08
CA PHE A 311 8.54 -2.31 2.13
C PHE A 311 9.50 -3.49 2.26
N THR A 312 9.00 -4.73 2.27
CA THR A 312 9.86 -5.92 2.33
C THR A 312 10.72 -6.10 1.07
N GLU A 313 10.19 -5.77 -0.11
CA GLU A 313 10.94 -5.79 -1.38
C GLU A 313 12.08 -4.75 -1.38
N GLU A 314 11.83 -3.56 -0.85
CA GLU A 314 12.84 -2.51 -0.68
C GLU A 314 13.92 -2.91 0.33
N GLN A 315 13.56 -3.57 1.44
CA GLN A 315 14.55 -4.15 2.36
C GLN A 315 15.38 -5.25 1.68
N LEU A 316 14.74 -6.13 0.89
CA LEU A 316 15.42 -7.15 0.11
C LEU A 316 16.39 -6.55 -0.91
N ARG A 317 16.01 -5.44 -1.55
CA ARG A 317 16.87 -4.69 -2.46
C ARG A 317 18.09 -4.14 -1.71
N LYS A 318 17.89 -3.45 -0.57
CA LYS A 318 18.99 -2.94 0.26
C LYS A 318 19.95 -4.04 0.72
N LEU A 319 19.45 -5.24 1.01
CA LEU A 319 20.29 -6.38 1.39
C LEU A 319 21.06 -6.97 0.20
N LYS A 320 20.49 -6.95 -1.00
CA LYS A 320 21.22 -7.32 -2.22
C LYS A 320 22.35 -6.34 -2.51
N ASP A 321 22.08 -5.04 -2.39
CA ASP A 321 23.07 -3.98 -2.59
C ASP A 321 24.21 -4.13 -1.56
N ARG A 322 23.89 -4.39 -0.27
CA ARG A 322 24.91 -4.70 0.76
C ARG A 322 25.70 -5.97 0.46
N LEU A 323 25.07 -7.02 -0.07
CA LEU A 323 25.76 -8.25 -0.46
C LEU A 323 26.75 -8.00 -1.61
N GLU A 324 26.39 -7.14 -2.56
CA GLU A 324 27.27 -6.72 -3.64
C GLU A 324 28.46 -5.90 -3.10
N GLU A 325 28.21 -4.96 -2.18
CA GLU A 325 29.27 -4.21 -1.48
C GLU A 325 30.22 -5.11 -0.69
N ILE A 326 29.70 -6.13 0.00
CA ILE A 326 30.52 -7.15 0.70
C ILE A 326 31.32 -7.99 -0.31
N GLY A 327 30.74 -8.32 -1.46
CA GLY A 327 31.41 -9.02 -2.56
C GLY A 327 32.59 -8.22 -3.12
N ASP A 328 32.41 -6.92 -3.31
CA ASP A 328 33.47 -5.99 -3.74
C ASP A 328 34.56 -5.83 -2.67
N ALA A 329 34.16 -5.70 -1.40
CA ALA A 329 35.08 -5.64 -0.27
C ALA A 329 35.90 -6.92 -0.14
N LYS A 330 35.29 -8.10 -0.31
CA LYS A 330 35.99 -9.39 -0.33
C LYS A 330 36.98 -9.47 -1.51
N SER A 331 36.56 -9.04 -2.70
CA SER A 331 37.43 -8.99 -3.88
C SER A 331 38.59 -8.00 -3.72
N ALA A 332 38.39 -6.92 -2.96
CA ALA A 332 39.45 -5.98 -2.57
C ALA A 332 40.40 -6.60 -1.54
N LEU A 333 39.87 -7.28 -0.53
CA LEU A 333 40.65 -7.99 0.48
C LEU A 333 41.52 -9.08 -0.15
N GLU A 334 40.98 -9.91 -1.04
CA GLU A 334 41.75 -10.94 -1.77
C GLU A 334 42.90 -10.32 -2.60
N ARG A 335 42.67 -9.14 -3.19
CA ARG A 335 43.74 -8.39 -3.89
C ARG A 335 44.82 -7.89 -2.93
N GLU A 336 44.44 -7.37 -1.77
CA GLU A 336 45.39 -6.96 -0.73
C GLU A 336 46.14 -8.15 -0.13
N GLU A 337 45.48 -9.26 0.16
CA GLU A 337 46.11 -10.50 0.64
C GLU A 337 47.13 -11.03 -0.37
N LYS A 338 46.80 -10.99 -1.67
CA LYS A 338 47.74 -11.37 -2.73
C LYS A 338 48.93 -10.42 -2.82
N ALA A 339 48.69 -9.10 -2.72
CA ALA A 339 49.76 -8.10 -2.72
C ALA A 339 50.65 -8.19 -1.47
N HIS A 340 50.05 -8.48 -0.31
CA HIS A 340 50.75 -8.70 0.96
C HIS A 340 51.57 -9.99 0.90
N SER A 341 51.01 -11.09 0.40
CA SER A 341 51.73 -12.35 0.20
C SER A 341 52.94 -12.17 -0.70
N ALA A 342 52.80 -11.46 -1.83
CA ALA A 342 53.93 -11.12 -2.71
C ALA A 342 54.99 -10.23 -2.01
N SER A 343 54.55 -9.32 -1.12
CA SER A 343 55.46 -8.49 -0.33
C SER A 343 56.20 -9.29 0.74
N VAL A 344 55.53 -10.24 1.39
CA VAL A 344 56.12 -11.18 2.36
C VAL A 344 57.15 -12.07 1.67
N GLU A 345 56.82 -12.63 0.50
CA GLU A 345 57.79 -13.39 -0.31
C GLU A 345 59.03 -12.55 -0.64
N LYS A 346 58.85 -11.29 -1.03
CA LYS A 346 59.96 -10.38 -1.29
C LYS A 346 60.79 -10.08 -0.03
N CYS A 347 60.15 -9.91 1.13
CA CYS A 347 60.85 -9.77 2.40
C CYS A 347 61.67 -11.02 2.74
N ILE A 348 61.12 -12.22 2.54
CA ILE A 348 61.85 -13.48 2.73
C ILE A 348 63.07 -13.57 1.80
N VAL A 349 62.93 -13.18 0.53
CA VAL A 349 64.06 -13.11 -0.41
C VAL A 349 65.13 -12.14 0.08
N LEU A 350 64.75 -10.93 0.51
CA LEU A 350 65.68 -9.93 1.04
C LEU A 350 66.34 -10.39 2.36
N GLU A 351 65.61 -11.09 3.23
CA GLU A 351 66.17 -11.69 4.45
C GLU A 351 67.20 -12.76 4.14
N ASN A 352 66.94 -13.59 3.12
CA ASN A 352 67.88 -14.60 2.62
C ASN A 352 69.13 -13.94 2.01
N GLU A 353 68.97 -12.87 1.22
CA GLU A 353 70.08 -12.07 0.71
C GLU A 353 70.90 -11.43 1.85
N LEU A 354 70.23 -10.87 2.87
CA LEU A 354 70.88 -10.30 4.05
C LEU A 354 71.62 -11.39 4.84
N ALA A 355 71.04 -12.58 4.97
CA ALA A 355 71.70 -13.74 5.57
C ALA A 355 72.96 -14.14 4.78
N ALA A 356 72.92 -14.09 3.44
CA ALA A 356 74.09 -14.32 2.58
C ALA A 356 75.16 -13.21 2.70
N LEU A 357 74.75 -11.96 2.98
CA LEU A 357 75.67 -10.84 3.20
C LEU A 357 76.36 -10.86 4.58
N LYS A 358 75.76 -11.47 5.62
CA LYS A 358 76.37 -11.58 6.96
C LYS A 358 77.78 -12.21 6.97
N PRO A 359 78.06 -13.35 6.32
CA PRO A 359 79.42 -13.91 6.26
C PRO A 359 80.38 -13.01 5.48
N LEU A 360 79.93 -12.37 4.40
CA LEU A 360 80.73 -11.39 3.63
C LEU A 360 81.11 -10.17 4.49
N LYS A 361 80.18 -9.64 5.28
CA LYS A 361 80.47 -8.57 6.25
C LYS A 361 81.49 -9.00 7.30
N ARG A 362 81.40 -10.24 7.80
CA ARG A 362 82.41 -10.79 8.73
C ARG A 362 83.77 -10.91 8.07
N GLN A 363 83.85 -11.36 6.81
CA GLN A 363 85.09 -11.41 6.05
C GLN A 363 85.68 -10.00 5.86
N LEU A 364 84.86 -9.02 5.49
CA LEU A 364 85.28 -7.63 5.34
C LEU A 364 85.81 -7.05 6.66
N GLU A 365 85.16 -7.34 7.79
CA GLU A 365 85.64 -6.91 9.11
C GLU A 365 86.95 -7.61 9.50
N GLN A 366 87.12 -8.90 9.17
CA GLN A 366 88.40 -9.59 9.33
C GLN A 366 89.50 -8.95 8.49
N TYR A 367 89.21 -8.54 7.25
CA TYR A 367 90.17 -7.81 6.42
C TYR A 367 90.50 -6.44 6.98
N LYS A 368 89.53 -5.72 7.55
CA LYS A 368 89.79 -4.45 8.26
C LYS A 368 90.69 -4.65 9.48
N VAL A 369 90.42 -5.65 10.32
CA VAL A 369 91.28 -5.96 11.47
C VAL A 369 92.70 -6.31 11.01
N ARG A 370 92.85 -7.13 9.97
CA ARG A 370 94.16 -7.44 9.38
C ARG A 370 94.85 -6.19 8.82
N ALA A 371 94.09 -5.27 8.21
CA ALA A 371 94.62 -4.00 7.72
C ALA A 371 95.09 -3.12 8.87
N THR A 372 94.32 -2.99 9.96
CA THR A 372 94.74 -2.23 11.14
C THR A 372 95.93 -2.87 11.84
N ASP A 373 96.01 -4.20 11.92
CA ASP A 373 97.16 -4.91 12.48
C ASP A 373 98.42 -4.66 11.64
N ALA A 374 98.28 -4.66 10.31
CA ALA A 374 99.36 -4.31 9.40
C ALA A 374 99.78 -2.84 9.53
N GLU A 375 98.83 -1.91 9.75
CA GLU A 375 99.12 -0.50 10.02
C GLU A 375 99.89 -0.32 11.34
N VAL A 376 99.47 -1.00 12.41
CA VAL A 376 100.17 -0.99 13.71
C VAL A 376 101.59 -1.54 13.55
N ALA A 377 101.76 -2.69 12.90
CA ALA A 377 103.08 -3.26 12.63
C ALA A 377 103.96 -2.31 11.79
N LEU A 378 103.37 -1.57 10.84
CA LEU A 378 104.07 -0.56 10.06
C LEU A 378 104.50 0.63 10.93
N ILE A 379 103.66 1.09 11.86
CA ILE A 379 104.00 2.14 12.83
C ILE A 379 105.15 1.68 13.74
N GLU A 380 105.08 0.47 14.29
CA GLU A 380 106.15 -0.11 15.10
C GLU A 380 107.47 -0.18 14.31
N CYS A 381 107.43 -0.67 13.07
CA CYS A 381 108.59 -0.68 12.18
C CYS A 381 109.14 0.74 11.91
N ARG A 382 108.28 1.76 11.83
CA ARG A 382 108.70 3.17 11.66
C ARG A 382 109.37 3.71 12.91
N GLU A 383 108.87 3.36 14.09
CA GLU A 383 109.48 3.75 15.35
C GLU A 383 110.84 3.07 15.55
N ASP A 384 110.96 1.79 15.21
CA ASP A 384 112.23 1.09 15.27
C ASP A 384 113.25 1.67 14.29
N LEU A 385 112.81 2.05 13.08
CA LEU A 385 113.66 2.74 12.11
C LEU A 385 114.06 4.14 12.62
N ARG A 386 113.17 4.86 13.31
CA ARG A 386 113.50 6.13 13.97
C ARG A 386 114.55 5.93 15.06
N ARG A 387 114.39 4.92 15.92
CA ARG A 387 115.37 4.56 16.96
C ARG A 387 116.72 4.16 16.36
N LEU A 388 116.73 3.41 15.26
CA LEU A 388 117.96 3.05 14.54
C LEU A 388 118.64 4.28 13.95
N LYS A 389 117.89 5.22 13.36
CA LYS A 389 118.42 6.50 12.87
C LYS A 389 118.97 7.38 13.98
N GLU A 390 118.29 7.47 15.11
CA GLU A 390 118.78 8.18 16.30
C GLU A 390 120.09 7.56 16.80
N ARG A 391 120.19 6.22 16.85
CA ARG A 391 121.44 5.52 17.18
C ARG A 391 122.54 5.75 16.13
N SER A 392 122.21 5.70 14.83
CA SER A 392 123.18 5.96 13.75
C SER A 392 123.71 7.38 13.82
N CYS A 393 122.85 8.38 13.99
CA CYS A 393 123.22 9.79 14.19
C CYS A 393 124.09 9.97 15.45
N GLY A 394 123.74 9.30 16.55
CA GLY A 394 124.58 9.27 17.75
C GLY A 394 125.96 8.67 17.49
N LEU A 395 126.04 7.55 16.76
CA LEU A 395 127.30 6.92 16.37
C LEU A 395 128.10 7.76 15.38
N GLU A 396 127.45 8.43 14.42
CA GLU A 396 128.07 9.38 13.49
C GLU A 396 128.67 10.56 14.24
N GLY A 397 127.97 11.14 15.21
CA GLY A 397 128.50 12.20 16.08
C GLY A 397 129.74 11.76 16.86
N VAL A 398 129.71 10.54 17.44
CA VAL A 398 130.89 9.94 18.09
C VAL A 398 132.02 9.69 17.09
N ASN A 399 131.71 9.27 15.87
CA ASN A 399 132.70 9.01 14.82
C ASN A 399 133.35 10.31 14.33
N GLU A 400 132.58 11.40 14.21
CA GLU A 400 133.08 12.74 13.90
C GLU A 400 133.92 13.32 15.04
N GLU A 401 133.55 13.08 16.31
CA GLU A 401 134.39 13.43 17.46
C GLU A 401 135.70 12.66 17.46
N LEU A 402 135.66 11.35 17.20
CA LEU A 402 136.86 10.54 17.04
C LEU A 402 137.71 11.02 15.86
N LYS A 403 137.09 11.35 14.73
CA LYS A 403 137.78 11.87 13.55
C LYS A 403 138.43 13.22 13.83
N ARG A 404 137.74 14.14 14.50
CA ARG A 404 138.33 15.40 14.99
C ARG A 404 139.48 15.15 15.98
N GLY A 405 139.35 14.16 16.85
CA GLY A 405 140.43 13.72 17.75
C GLY A 405 141.64 13.20 16.98
N VAL A 406 141.44 12.37 15.96
CA VAL A 406 142.49 11.85 15.08
C VAL A 406 143.11 12.98 14.25
N ASP A 407 142.32 13.88 13.68
CA ASP A 407 142.82 15.03 12.91
C ASP A 407 143.63 15.99 13.79
N ALA A 408 143.23 16.20 15.04
CA ALA A 408 144.01 16.95 16.02
C ALA A 408 145.35 16.26 16.33
N GLN A 409 145.34 14.94 16.55
CA GLN A 409 146.56 14.16 16.72
C GLN A 409 147.45 14.18 15.46
N MET A 410 146.87 14.09 14.27
CA MET A 410 147.57 14.18 12.99
C MET A 410 148.17 15.57 12.75
N ALA A 411 147.48 16.64 13.18
CA ALA A 411 148.02 17.99 13.16
C ALA A 411 149.18 18.15 14.16
N GLU A 412 149.10 17.55 15.34
CA GLU A 412 150.20 17.48 16.30
C GLU A 412 151.39 16.70 15.72
N VAL A 413 151.17 15.51 15.15
CA VAL A 413 152.19 14.72 14.44
C VAL A 413 152.79 15.51 13.28
N GLY A 414 151.98 16.21 12.49
CA GLY A 414 152.46 17.10 11.41
C GLY A 414 153.26 18.31 11.92
N SER A 415 153.01 18.77 13.15
CA SER A 415 153.82 19.79 13.82
C SER A 415 155.15 19.22 14.35
N PHE A 416 155.16 17.95 14.78
CA PHE A 416 156.36 17.23 15.15
C PHE A 416 157.22 16.88 13.93
N GLN A 417 156.60 16.51 12.81
CA GLN A 417 157.29 16.24 11.54
C GLN A 417 157.85 17.51 10.90
N ARG A 418 157.20 18.67 11.07
CA ARG A 418 157.78 19.97 10.70
C ARG A 418 158.93 20.38 11.62
N ARG A 419 158.84 20.15 12.93
CA ARG A 419 159.95 20.35 13.87
C ARG A 419 161.15 19.41 13.62
N LEU A 420 160.90 18.19 13.14
CA LEU A 420 161.95 17.24 12.72
C LEU A 420 162.59 17.64 11.38
N LYS A 421 161.80 18.17 10.43
CA LYS A 421 162.32 18.65 9.12
C LYS A 421 163.01 20.02 9.18
N GLU A 422 162.88 20.77 10.27
CA GLU A 422 163.60 22.02 10.53
C GLU A 422 164.84 21.84 11.45
N GLY A 423 165.14 20.61 11.89
CA GLY A 423 166.23 20.32 12.84
C GLY A 423 167.44 19.54 12.28
N GLU A 424 167.32 18.78 11.19
CA GLU A 424 168.44 17.95 10.69
C GLU A 424 168.51 17.94 9.16
N ALA A 425 169.19 18.96 8.64
CA ALA A 425 169.74 19.01 7.30
C ALA A 425 171.20 19.51 7.37
N LEU A 426 172.10 18.62 7.79
CA LEU A 426 173.44 18.55 7.21
C LEU A 426 173.95 17.13 7.37
N GLU A 427 173.70 16.38 6.29
CA GLU A 427 174.52 15.34 5.68
C GLU A 427 175.74 14.86 6.48
N SER A 428 175.96 13.55 6.52
CA SER A 428 177.07 13.04 5.71
C SER A 428 177.08 11.53 5.64
N GLY A 429 176.93 11.01 4.42
CA GLY A 429 177.76 9.90 4.01
C GLY A 429 179.21 10.35 4.11
N GLY A 430 179.88 9.94 5.19
CA GLY A 430 181.20 10.42 5.57
C GLY A 430 181.78 9.75 6.82
N GLY A 431 181.57 8.44 6.98
CA GLY A 431 182.54 7.56 7.63
C GLY A 431 182.38 7.19 9.12
N VAL A 432 182.63 5.89 9.35
CA VAL A 432 183.32 5.28 10.50
C VAL A 432 182.46 4.61 11.60
N GLY A 433 182.67 3.28 11.71
CA GLY A 433 182.53 2.43 12.92
C GLY A 433 181.10 2.03 13.28
N ILE A 434 180.63 0.78 13.18
CA ILE A 434 181.16 -0.48 13.75
C ILE A 434 181.83 -0.27 15.10
N GLY A 435 181.08 -0.57 16.16
CA GLY A 435 181.65 -0.99 17.43
C GLY A 435 180.93 -0.43 18.65
N MET A 436 180.37 -1.35 19.44
CA MET A 436 180.05 -1.20 20.87
C MET A 436 178.80 -0.33 21.12
N SER A 437 177.88 -0.66 22.00
CA SER A 437 177.83 -1.59 23.12
C SER A 437 176.36 -1.63 23.55
N GLU A 438 175.91 -2.78 24.03
CA GLU A 438 174.90 -2.92 25.09
C GLU A 438 174.33 -1.59 25.61
N LEU A 439 173.08 -1.25 25.26
CA LEU A 439 172.16 -0.47 26.10
C LEU A 439 170.76 -0.35 25.47
N ASN A 440 169.80 -0.87 26.25
CA ASN A 440 168.35 -0.70 26.27
C ASN A 440 167.44 -1.66 25.45
N PRO A 441 167.02 -2.82 26.01
CA PRO A 441 166.01 -3.71 25.41
C PRO A 441 164.62 -3.08 25.21
N GLU A 442 164.37 -1.91 25.80
CA GLU A 442 163.12 -1.16 25.67
C GLU A 442 162.87 -0.70 24.21
N LEU A 443 163.92 -0.27 23.50
CA LEU A 443 163.80 0.27 22.14
C LEU A 443 163.42 -0.79 21.09
N MET A 444 163.90 -2.03 21.24
CA MET A 444 163.57 -3.14 20.33
C MET A 444 162.13 -3.65 20.56
N GLN A 445 161.64 -3.59 21.79
CA GLN A 445 160.24 -3.86 22.09
C GLN A 445 159.35 -2.74 21.53
N GLU A 446 159.72 -1.47 21.70
CA GLU A 446 158.98 -0.34 21.12
C GLU A 446 158.88 -0.41 19.59
N LEU A 447 159.96 -0.78 18.90
CA LEU A 447 159.95 -0.82 17.43
C LEU A 447 159.05 -1.95 16.90
N ASN A 448 159.02 -3.09 17.56
CA ASN A 448 158.10 -4.17 17.23
C ASN A 448 156.65 -3.84 17.63
N MET A 449 156.43 -3.16 18.77
CA MET A 449 155.12 -2.64 19.13
C MET A 449 154.61 -1.66 18.08
N LEU A 450 155.41 -0.66 17.70
CA LEU A 450 155.04 0.36 16.71
C LEU A 450 154.70 -0.23 15.33
N ARG A 451 155.44 -1.26 14.88
CA ARG A 451 155.12 -1.94 13.61
C ARG A 451 153.82 -2.73 13.69
N SER A 452 153.58 -3.42 14.81
CA SER A 452 152.32 -4.13 15.03
C SER A 452 151.13 -3.17 15.18
N GLU A 453 151.37 -2.01 15.80
CA GLU A 453 150.37 -0.98 16.02
C GLU A 453 150.03 -0.25 14.72
N TYR A 454 151.03 0.04 13.87
CA TYR A 454 150.81 0.61 12.54
C TYR A 454 150.03 -0.35 11.62
N ALA A 455 150.36 -1.64 11.62
CA ALA A 455 149.60 -2.64 10.89
C ALA A 455 148.14 -2.70 11.38
N ARG A 456 147.95 -2.70 12.70
CA ARG A 456 146.62 -2.68 13.33
C ARG A 456 145.84 -1.41 12.98
N LEU A 457 146.48 -0.24 13.02
CA LEU A 457 145.88 1.05 12.68
C LEU A 457 145.45 1.10 11.21
N LYS A 458 146.26 0.57 10.30
CA LYS A 458 145.94 0.51 8.87
C LYS A 458 144.80 -0.46 8.57
N GLU A 459 144.74 -1.58 9.27
CA GLU A 459 143.60 -2.51 9.21
C GLU A 459 142.33 -1.86 9.76
N PHE A 460 142.42 -1.11 10.87
CA PHE A 460 141.30 -0.32 11.41
C PHE A 460 140.82 0.79 10.48
N GLU A 461 141.72 1.44 9.74
CA GLU A 461 141.37 2.49 8.78
C GLU A 461 140.62 1.90 7.59
N SER A 462 141.14 0.83 6.98
CA SER A 462 140.44 0.10 5.92
C SER A 462 139.08 -0.42 6.38
N GLN A 463 139.01 -0.99 7.58
CA GLN A 463 137.76 -1.51 8.13
C GLN A 463 136.77 -0.37 8.44
N ARG A 464 137.23 0.80 8.89
CA ARG A 464 136.37 1.98 9.10
C ARG A 464 135.82 2.54 7.80
N GLU A 465 136.61 2.56 6.73
CA GLU A 465 136.15 3.02 5.43
C GLU A 465 135.08 2.08 4.87
N ASP A 466 135.31 0.77 4.93
CA ASP A 466 134.34 -0.25 4.51
C ASP A 466 133.06 -0.18 5.38
N ASP A 467 133.19 -0.05 6.70
CA ASP A 467 132.04 0.10 7.62
C ASP A 467 131.26 1.41 7.39
N ASN A 468 131.92 2.49 6.97
CA ASN A 468 131.26 3.76 6.66
C ASN A 468 130.53 3.70 5.32
N VAL A 469 131.15 3.11 4.29
CA VAL A 469 130.50 2.89 2.99
C VAL A 469 129.31 1.95 3.16
N GLN A 470 129.46 0.88 3.95
CA GLN A 470 128.37 -0.03 4.26
C GLN A 470 127.24 0.69 5.01
N ARG A 471 127.52 1.51 6.02
CA ARG A 471 126.49 2.32 6.70
C ARG A 471 125.80 3.32 5.77
N LEU A 472 126.53 3.96 4.87
CA LEU A 472 125.96 4.88 3.88
C LEU A 472 125.07 4.14 2.88
N MET A 473 125.47 2.94 2.45
CA MET A 473 124.65 2.08 1.60
C MET A 473 123.37 1.64 2.32
N GLU A 474 123.47 1.17 3.56
CA GLU A 474 122.33 0.80 4.39
C GLU A 474 121.37 1.99 4.61
N SER A 475 121.90 3.18 4.86
CA SER A 475 121.11 4.42 5.01
C SER A 475 120.42 4.84 3.71
N CYS A 476 121.11 4.74 2.56
CA CYS A 476 120.50 4.97 1.25
C CYS A 476 119.40 3.96 0.93
N ASP A 477 119.60 2.69 1.27
CA ASP A 477 118.60 1.64 1.07
C ASP A 477 117.39 1.83 2.00
N ASP A 478 117.60 2.27 3.24
CA ASP A 478 116.52 2.63 4.16
C ASP A 478 115.75 3.87 3.70
N ALA A 479 116.43 4.88 3.17
CA ALA A 479 115.79 6.06 2.59
C ALA A 479 114.95 5.69 1.36
N LYS A 480 115.44 4.79 0.50
CA LYS A 480 114.67 4.25 -0.64
C LYS A 480 113.45 3.47 -0.16
N ARG A 481 113.61 2.53 0.77
CA ARG A 481 112.49 1.75 1.36
C ARG A 481 111.44 2.66 1.98
N LEU A 482 111.86 3.72 2.68
CA LEU A 482 110.92 4.66 3.28
C LEU A 482 110.17 5.49 2.23
N SER A 483 110.86 5.92 1.17
CA SER A 483 110.26 6.59 0.02
C SER A 483 109.24 5.70 -0.69
N GLU A 484 109.56 4.41 -0.90
CA GLU A 484 108.65 3.41 -1.46
C GLU A 484 107.42 3.22 -0.58
N ARG A 485 107.58 3.08 0.75
CA ARG A 485 106.44 3.00 1.68
C ARG A 485 105.55 4.25 1.64
N PHE A 486 106.11 5.45 1.53
CA PHE A 486 105.31 6.66 1.40
C PHE A 486 104.57 6.72 0.07
N LYS A 487 105.19 6.27 -1.03
CA LYS A 487 104.51 6.14 -2.32
C LYS A 487 103.37 5.14 -2.24
N GLU A 488 103.57 3.99 -1.62
CA GLU A 488 102.52 2.98 -1.41
C GLU A 488 101.36 3.53 -0.58
N GLN A 489 101.64 4.23 0.53
CA GLN A 489 100.58 4.85 1.34
C GLN A 489 99.85 5.97 0.61
N PHE A 490 100.56 6.79 -0.15
CA PHE A 490 99.95 7.82 -0.98
C PHE A 490 99.03 7.19 -2.03
N ILE A 491 99.47 6.12 -2.69
CA ILE A 491 98.64 5.37 -3.66
C ILE A 491 97.43 4.74 -2.96
N SER A 492 97.61 4.14 -1.77
CA SER A 492 96.52 3.54 -1.00
C SER A 492 95.47 4.57 -0.56
N THR A 493 95.89 5.70 0.01
CA THR A 493 94.97 6.77 0.44
C THR A 493 94.28 7.43 -0.74
N LYS A 494 95.00 7.62 -1.85
CA LYS A 494 94.39 8.05 -3.11
C LYS A 494 93.33 7.05 -3.60
N GLY A 495 93.61 5.74 -3.54
CA GLY A 495 92.64 4.70 -3.87
C GLY A 495 91.40 4.73 -2.97
N GLN A 496 91.56 4.87 -1.66
CA GLN A 496 90.43 5.02 -0.72
C GLN A 496 89.60 6.28 -0.99
N LEU A 497 90.26 7.39 -1.37
CA LEU A 497 89.56 8.61 -1.75
C LEU A 497 88.76 8.41 -3.05
N GLU A 498 89.33 7.73 -4.03
CA GLU A 498 88.64 7.37 -5.28
C GLU A 498 87.44 6.43 -5.00
N ASP A 499 87.60 5.43 -4.13
CA ASP A 499 86.52 4.52 -3.71
C ASP A 499 85.39 5.27 -2.99
N THR A 500 85.72 6.18 -2.07
CA THR A 500 84.70 6.97 -1.35
C THR A 500 83.99 7.97 -2.28
N GLN A 501 84.72 8.56 -3.24
CA GLN A 501 84.12 9.38 -4.28
C GLN A 501 83.18 8.55 -5.17
N GLN A 502 83.58 7.33 -5.56
CA GLN A 502 82.74 6.42 -6.31
C GLN A 502 81.47 6.03 -5.53
N LEU A 503 81.60 5.65 -4.25
CA LEU A 503 80.45 5.34 -3.40
C LEU A 503 79.50 6.53 -3.24
N LEU A 504 80.02 7.75 -3.14
CA LEU A 504 79.21 8.97 -3.10
C LEU A 504 78.47 9.18 -4.43
N HIS A 505 79.13 8.95 -5.57
CA HIS A 505 78.51 9.02 -6.89
C HIS A 505 77.39 7.96 -7.04
N GLU A 506 77.65 6.72 -6.63
CA GLU A 506 76.65 5.64 -6.62
C GLU A 506 75.48 5.95 -5.67
N SER A 507 75.74 6.56 -4.51
CA SER A 507 74.70 7.00 -3.59
C SER A 507 73.83 8.10 -4.21
N LYS A 508 74.44 9.09 -4.86
CA LYS A 508 73.70 10.16 -5.57
C LYS A 508 72.88 9.61 -6.74
N ALA A 509 73.43 8.64 -7.48
CA ALA A 509 72.71 7.98 -8.56
C ALA A 509 71.50 7.18 -8.04
N ARG A 510 71.66 6.45 -6.93
CA ARG A 510 70.54 5.74 -6.26
C ARG A 510 69.48 6.72 -5.75
N GLU A 511 69.89 7.82 -5.13
CA GLU A 511 68.96 8.86 -4.67
C GLU A 511 68.18 9.48 -5.84
N ALA A 512 68.85 9.80 -6.94
CA ALA A 512 68.20 10.31 -8.16
C ALA A 512 67.17 9.33 -8.70
N LYS A 513 67.51 8.03 -8.78
CA LYS A 513 66.59 6.97 -9.20
C LYS A 513 65.37 6.85 -8.27
N LEU A 514 65.58 6.87 -6.96
CA LEU A 514 64.48 6.83 -5.98
C LEU A 514 63.57 8.05 -6.09
N ARG A 515 64.13 9.25 -6.32
CA ARG A 515 63.33 10.46 -6.56
C ARG A 515 62.47 10.34 -7.82
N GLU A 516 63.01 9.76 -8.89
CA GLU A 516 62.26 9.49 -10.12
C GLU A 516 61.15 8.46 -9.88
N GLU A 517 61.42 7.38 -9.15
CA GLU A 517 60.41 6.39 -8.77
C GLU A 517 59.29 7.01 -7.92
N VAL A 518 59.62 7.82 -6.91
CA VAL A 518 58.63 8.54 -6.08
C VAL A 518 57.79 9.51 -6.92
N ALA A 519 58.41 10.24 -7.85
CA ALA A 519 57.69 11.10 -8.78
C ALA A 519 56.73 10.28 -9.66
N GLY A 520 57.18 9.12 -10.16
CA GLY A 520 56.36 8.19 -10.93
C GLY A 520 55.17 7.63 -10.14
N TRP A 521 55.36 7.27 -8.87
CA TRP A 521 54.26 6.83 -8.00
C TRP A 521 53.27 7.94 -7.69
N THR A 522 53.78 9.16 -7.44
CA THR A 522 52.94 10.35 -7.19
C THR A 522 52.06 10.65 -8.41
N GLU A 523 52.63 10.58 -9.61
CA GLU A 523 51.91 10.79 -10.86
C GLU A 523 50.87 9.70 -11.13
N ARG A 524 51.18 8.43 -10.86
CA ARG A 524 50.20 7.33 -10.95
C ARG A 524 49.06 7.50 -9.96
N HIS A 525 49.35 7.89 -8.72
CA HIS A 525 48.32 8.15 -7.71
C HIS A 525 47.42 9.33 -8.12
N ARG A 526 48.00 10.37 -8.72
CA ARG A 526 47.25 11.50 -9.27
C ARG A 526 46.31 11.04 -10.41
N LYS A 527 46.81 10.26 -11.37
CA LYS A 527 46.00 9.70 -12.47
C LYS A 527 44.87 8.81 -11.97
N LEU A 528 45.17 7.89 -11.04
CA LEU A 528 44.15 7.02 -10.45
C LEU A 528 43.07 7.84 -9.71
N GLY A 529 43.47 8.93 -9.04
CA GLY A 529 42.54 9.86 -8.41
C GLY A 529 41.65 10.62 -9.41
N GLU A 530 42.15 10.93 -10.60
CA GLU A 530 41.37 11.52 -11.69
C GLU A 530 40.42 10.50 -12.33
N GLU A 531 40.89 9.28 -12.60
CA GLU A 531 40.06 8.17 -13.10
C GLU A 531 38.91 7.83 -12.14
N MET A 532 39.18 7.75 -10.83
CA MET A 532 38.14 7.52 -9.82
C MET A 532 37.10 8.65 -9.77
N LYS A 533 37.51 9.91 -9.99
CA LYS A 533 36.57 11.04 -10.07
C LYS A 533 35.74 10.97 -11.35
N GLU A 534 36.35 10.63 -12.48
CA GLU A 534 35.65 10.45 -13.75
C GLU A 534 34.63 9.31 -13.67
N GLU A 535 35.00 8.18 -13.05
CA GLU A 535 34.10 7.04 -12.88
C GLU A 535 32.93 7.36 -11.94
N ARG A 536 33.16 8.11 -10.86
CA ARG A 536 32.08 8.64 -10.02
C ARG A 536 31.13 9.54 -10.80
N ILE A 537 31.65 10.40 -11.67
CA ILE A 537 30.84 11.27 -12.53
C ILE A 537 30.04 10.45 -13.54
N LYS A 538 30.65 9.43 -14.16
CA LYS A 538 29.98 8.50 -15.09
C LYS A 538 28.87 7.72 -14.41
N SER A 539 29.16 7.13 -13.25
CA SER A 539 28.18 6.40 -12.44
C SER A 539 27.02 7.30 -12.01
N HIS A 540 27.29 8.51 -11.51
CA HIS A 540 26.24 9.46 -11.16
C HIS A 540 25.40 9.89 -12.37
N LYS A 541 26.02 10.13 -13.52
CA LYS A 541 25.30 10.44 -14.77
C LYS A 541 24.42 9.28 -15.23
N ALA A 542 24.91 8.04 -15.16
CA ALA A 542 24.13 6.85 -15.48
C ALA A 542 22.94 6.67 -14.54
N ALA A 543 23.11 6.95 -13.24
CA ALA A 543 22.02 6.96 -12.26
C ALA A 543 20.94 7.99 -12.60
N LEU A 544 21.33 9.23 -12.94
CA LEU A 544 20.40 10.28 -13.37
C LEU A 544 19.66 9.92 -14.67
N ASP A 545 20.35 9.29 -15.63
CA ASP A 545 19.72 8.86 -16.88
C ASP A 545 18.77 7.67 -16.65
N MET A 546 19.06 6.77 -15.72
CA MET A 546 18.13 5.72 -15.29
C MET A 546 16.91 6.29 -14.57
N GLU A 547 17.10 7.26 -13.69
CA GLU A 547 16.01 7.96 -12.99
C GLU A 547 15.10 8.71 -13.96
N ARG A 548 15.66 9.38 -14.97
CA ARG A 548 14.87 10.00 -16.06
C ARG A 548 14.05 8.95 -16.81
N LYS A 549 14.67 7.84 -17.24
CA LYS A 549 13.95 6.75 -17.93
C LYS A 549 12.83 6.15 -17.07
N PHE A 550 13.06 6.00 -15.77
CA PHE A 550 12.06 5.54 -14.83
C PHE A 550 10.89 6.53 -14.73
N ASN A 551 11.18 7.83 -14.61
CA ASN A 551 10.16 8.87 -14.57
C ASN A 551 9.38 8.97 -15.89
N ASP A 552 10.04 8.83 -17.05
CA ASP A 552 9.39 8.79 -18.36
C ASP A 552 8.48 7.55 -18.50
N ALA A 553 8.93 6.38 -18.04
CA ALA A 553 8.11 5.17 -18.02
C ALA A 553 6.91 5.29 -17.07
N LYS A 554 7.11 5.89 -15.89
CA LYS A 554 6.03 6.19 -14.93
C LYS A 554 5.01 7.15 -15.54
N LYS A 555 5.47 8.20 -16.22
CA LYS A 555 4.61 9.16 -16.91
C LYS A 555 3.82 8.50 -18.04
N ALA A 556 4.48 7.70 -18.89
CA ALA A 556 3.82 6.97 -19.98
C ALA A 556 2.76 5.98 -19.45
N LEU A 557 3.03 5.30 -18.33
CA LEU A 557 2.08 4.38 -17.71
C LEU A 557 0.88 5.12 -17.10
N SER A 558 1.11 6.29 -16.49
CA SER A 558 0.04 7.17 -16.00
C SER A 558 -0.81 7.74 -17.14
N GLU A 559 -0.20 8.19 -18.24
CA GLU A 559 -0.91 8.69 -19.43
C GLU A 559 -1.75 7.58 -20.06
N LYS A 560 -1.22 6.36 -20.14
CA LYS A 560 -1.97 5.19 -20.59
C LYS A 560 -3.16 4.87 -19.68
N ALA A 561 -2.96 4.87 -18.36
CA ALA A 561 -4.03 4.62 -17.40
C ALA A 561 -5.14 5.69 -17.50
N CYS A 562 -4.78 6.97 -17.67
CA CYS A 562 -5.74 8.05 -17.91
C CYS A 562 -6.49 7.88 -19.24
N ALA A 563 -5.81 7.46 -20.30
CA ALA A 563 -6.44 7.18 -21.60
C ALA A 563 -7.42 5.99 -21.50
N ASP A 564 -7.02 4.89 -20.85
CA ASP A 564 -7.87 3.71 -20.66
C ASP A 564 -9.11 4.02 -19.79
N LEU A 565 -8.95 4.85 -18.75
CA LEU A 565 -10.07 5.34 -17.93
C LEU A 565 -11.03 6.22 -18.74
N LYS A 566 -10.49 7.12 -19.57
CA LYS A 566 -11.31 7.95 -20.46
C LYS A 566 -12.07 7.11 -21.48
N ASP A 567 -11.41 6.15 -22.13
CA ASP A 567 -12.05 5.24 -23.07
C ASP A 567 -13.16 4.41 -22.41
N LEU A 568 -12.97 3.98 -21.16
CA LEU A 568 -13.98 3.27 -20.40
C LEU A 568 -15.18 4.17 -20.05
N SER A 569 -14.90 5.41 -19.62
CA SER A 569 -15.91 6.44 -19.34
C SER A 569 -16.73 6.77 -20.59
N ASP A 570 -16.07 6.95 -21.74
CA ASP A 570 -16.73 7.24 -23.02
C ASP A 570 -17.62 6.04 -23.44
N LYS A 571 -17.13 4.80 -23.29
CA LYS A 571 -17.93 3.59 -23.55
C LYS A 571 -19.15 3.48 -22.64
N LEU A 572 -19.02 3.79 -21.36
CA LEU A 572 -20.14 3.80 -20.41
C LEU A 572 -21.14 4.89 -20.74
N THR A 573 -20.67 6.08 -21.09
CA THR A 573 -21.51 7.20 -21.51
C THR A 573 -22.31 6.85 -22.76
N ILE A 574 -21.68 6.26 -23.78
CA ILE A 574 -22.35 5.77 -25.00
C ILE A 574 -23.38 4.68 -24.67
N LYS A 575 -23.09 3.76 -23.75
CA LYS A 575 -24.06 2.74 -23.32
C LYS A 575 -25.27 3.36 -22.64
N LEU A 576 -25.06 4.29 -21.71
CA LEU A 576 -26.15 5.01 -21.03
C LEU A 576 -26.99 5.83 -22.03
N GLU A 577 -26.36 6.48 -23.00
CA GLU A 577 -27.06 7.23 -24.04
C GLU A 577 -27.90 6.32 -24.95
N ASN A 578 -27.36 5.15 -25.32
CA ASN A 578 -28.11 4.14 -26.07
C ASN A 578 -29.30 3.58 -25.26
N GLU A 579 -29.14 3.32 -23.97
CA GLU A 579 -30.24 2.89 -23.10
C GLU A 579 -31.31 3.98 -22.94
N ARG A 580 -30.90 5.23 -22.75
CA ARG A 580 -31.81 6.39 -22.75
C ARG A 580 -32.58 6.51 -24.06
N LYS A 581 -31.90 6.35 -25.21
CA LYS A 581 -32.54 6.35 -26.53
C LYS A 581 -33.51 5.19 -26.69
N GLN A 582 -33.13 3.98 -26.29
CA GLN A 582 -34.01 2.82 -26.36
C GLN A 582 -35.24 2.98 -25.47
N ASN A 583 -35.08 3.55 -24.27
CA ASN A 583 -36.20 3.83 -23.37
C ASN A 583 -37.10 4.94 -23.91
N LYS A 584 -36.53 5.97 -24.54
CA LYS A 584 -37.29 7.00 -25.26
C LYS A 584 -38.10 6.39 -26.41
N GLU A 585 -37.49 5.55 -27.25
CA GLU A 585 -38.21 4.85 -28.33
C GLU A 585 -39.33 3.94 -27.80
N LYS A 586 -39.14 3.29 -26.65
CA LYS A 586 -40.20 2.51 -25.99
C LYS A 586 -41.34 3.41 -25.49
N LEU A 587 -41.02 4.54 -24.86
CA LEU A 587 -42.01 5.54 -24.42
C LEU A 587 -42.79 6.11 -25.60
N ASP A 588 -42.11 6.45 -26.70
CA ASP A 588 -42.74 6.96 -27.91
C ASP A 588 -43.68 5.91 -28.53
N ARG A 589 -43.28 4.63 -28.58
CA ARG A 589 -44.16 3.53 -29.03
C ARG A 589 -45.39 3.37 -28.14
N LEU A 590 -45.21 3.38 -26.82
CA LEU A 590 -46.33 3.31 -25.87
C LEU A 590 -47.24 4.53 -25.99
N GLY A 591 -46.69 5.71 -26.28
CA GLY A 591 -47.45 6.92 -26.59
C GLY A 591 -48.31 6.76 -27.83
N VAL A 592 -47.74 6.24 -28.92
CA VAL A 592 -48.50 5.95 -30.15
C VAL A 592 -49.58 4.89 -29.90
N GLU A 593 -49.27 3.79 -29.20
CA GLU A 593 -50.26 2.77 -28.85
C GLU A 593 -51.41 3.35 -28.00
N ARG A 594 -51.09 4.22 -27.04
CA ARG A 594 -52.08 4.94 -26.23
C ARG A 594 -52.96 5.84 -27.12
N ASP A 595 -52.37 6.62 -28.01
CA ASP A 595 -53.11 7.54 -28.89
C ASP A 595 -54.00 6.76 -29.89
N GLU A 596 -53.55 5.60 -30.37
CA GLU A 596 -54.34 4.68 -31.19
C GLU A 596 -55.53 4.09 -30.41
N LEU A 597 -55.30 3.66 -29.17
CA LEU A 597 -56.35 3.19 -28.25
C LEU A 597 -57.37 4.30 -27.94
N GLU A 598 -56.90 5.51 -27.65
CA GLU A 598 -57.74 6.67 -27.37
C GLU A 598 -58.57 7.05 -28.61
N LYS A 599 -57.96 7.02 -29.80
CA LYS A 599 -58.66 7.23 -31.07
C LYS A 599 -59.70 6.13 -31.32
N HIS A 600 -59.38 4.87 -31.06
CA HIS A 600 -60.30 3.75 -31.18
C HIS A 600 -61.49 3.89 -30.22
N PHE A 601 -61.26 4.22 -28.94
CA PHE A 601 -62.35 4.46 -27.99
C PHE A 601 -63.16 5.71 -28.34
N SER A 602 -62.52 6.77 -28.82
CA SER A 602 -63.23 7.96 -29.30
C SER A 602 -64.11 7.64 -30.51
N GLN A 603 -63.61 6.84 -31.46
CA GLN A 603 -64.39 6.35 -32.59
C GLN A 603 -65.59 5.50 -32.13
N GLN A 604 -65.38 4.56 -31.21
CA GLN A 604 -66.47 3.75 -30.63
C GLN A 604 -67.51 4.63 -29.94
N LEU A 605 -67.10 5.65 -29.18
CA LEU A 605 -68.00 6.60 -28.54
C LEU A 605 -68.78 7.44 -29.57
N THR A 606 -68.14 7.86 -30.67
CA THR A 606 -68.84 8.57 -31.75
C THR A 606 -69.82 7.67 -32.49
N GLU A 607 -69.45 6.42 -32.78
CA GLU A 607 -70.35 5.43 -33.38
C GLU A 607 -71.53 5.13 -32.47
N LEU A 608 -71.32 4.93 -31.17
CA LEU A 608 -72.38 4.75 -30.18
C LEU A 608 -73.31 5.96 -30.11
N ARG A 609 -72.76 7.19 -30.13
CA ARG A 609 -73.55 8.42 -30.18
C ARG A 609 -74.34 8.55 -31.47
N GLU A 610 -73.76 8.18 -32.61
CA GLU A 610 -74.43 8.22 -33.91
C GLU A 610 -75.50 7.15 -34.03
N GLN A 611 -75.24 5.92 -33.56
CA GLN A 611 -76.23 4.85 -33.46
C GLN A 611 -77.38 5.25 -32.54
N SER A 612 -77.09 5.80 -31.35
CA SER A 612 -78.11 6.31 -30.43
C SER A 612 -78.91 7.46 -31.04
N SER A 613 -78.23 8.42 -31.69
CA SER A 613 -78.88 9.55 -32.39
C SER A 613 -79.74 9.11 -33.57
N SER A 614 -79.26 8.14 -34.36
CA SER A 614 -79.98 7.53 -35.47
C SER A 614 -81.19 6.75 -34.98
N HIS A 615 -81.05 5.99 -33.90
CA HIS A 615 -82.15 5.29 -33.24
C HIS A 615 -83.18 6.28 -32.69
N LEU A 616 -82.73 7.38 -32.05
CA LEU A 616 -83.60 8.44 -31.54
C LEU A 616 -84.32 9.17 -32.67
N ARG A 617 -83.64 9.43 -33.80
CA ARG A 617 -84.24 10.02 -35.00
C ARG A 617 -85.25 9.08 -35.63
N SER A 618 -84.93 7.80 -35.79
CA SER A 618 -85.83 6.79 -36.36
C SER A 618 -87.06 6.58 -35.48
N THR A 619 -86.89 6.51 -34.15
CA THR A 619 -88.01 6.42 -33.20
C THR A 619 -88.83 7.72 -33.18
N LYS A 620 -88.20 8.90 -33.20
CA LYS A 620 -88.89 10.18 -33.33
C LYS A 620 -89.65 10.30 -34.65
N GLU A 621 -89.07 9.92 -35.78
CA GLU A 621 -89.75 9.89 -37.07
C GLU A 621 -90.89 8.87 -37.09
N SER A 622 -90.71 7.70 -36.50
CA SER A 622 -91.78 6.70 -36.38
C SER A 622 -92.92 7.20 -35.49
N MET A 623 -92.61 7.91 -34.40
CA MET A 623 -93.59 8.52 -33.52
C MET A 623 -94.26 9.72 -34.18
N GLN A 624 -93.50 10.53 -34.93
CA GLN A 624 -94.04 11.65 -35.69
C GLN A 624 -94.94 11.17 -36.81
N ARG A 625 -94.54 10.16 -37.60
CA ARG A 625 -95.44 9.51 -38.57
C ARG A 625 -96.69 8.97 -37.90
N ARG A 626 -96.58 8.41 -36.70
CA ARG A 626 -97.75 7.94 -35.94
C ARG A 626 -98.63 9.10 -35.44
N ILE A 627 -98.04 10.24 -35.08
CA ILE A 627 -98.76 11.47 -34.74
C ILE A 627 -99.44 12.02 -35.99
N ASP A 628 -98.72 12.15 -37.10
CA ASP A 628 -99.24 12.63 -38.39
C ASP A 628 -100.35 11.69 -38.90
N ASP A 629 -100.19 10.37 -38.77
CA ASP A 629 -101.22 9.38 -39.10
C ASP A 629 -102.44 9.52 -38.18
N LEU A 630 -102.25 9.83 -36.90
CA LEU A 630 -103.34 10.07 -35.95
C LEU A 630 -104.01 11.42 -36.18
N GLU A 631 -103.27 12.46 -36.55
CA GLU A 631 -103.77 13.79 -36.89
C GLU A 631 -104.50 13.77 -38.21
N GLN A 632 -103.95 13.08 -39.22
CA GLN A 632 -104.60 12.84 -40.50
C GLN A 632 -105.81 11.94 -40.30
N SER A 633 -105.73 10.87 -39.51
CA SER A 633 -106.91 10.07 -39.16
C SER A 633 -107.94 10.86 -38.37
N LYS A 634 -107.55 11.83 -37.53
CA LYS A 634 -108.46 12.71 -36.79
C LYS A 634 -109.07 13.76 -37.70
N LYS A 635 -108.31 14.29 -38.66
CA LYS A 635 -108.76 15.23 -39.68
C LYS A 635 -109.72 14.55 -40.65
N ASP A 636 -109.38 13.34 -41.09
CA ASP A 636 -110.24 12.47 -41.88
C ASP A 636 -111.47 12.07 -41.07
N ALA A 637 -111.34 11.76 -39.77
CA ALA A 637 -112.49 11.50 -38.90
C ALA A 637 -113.33 12.75 -38.61
N LEU A 638 -112.76 13.96 -38.63
CA LEU A 638 -113.50 15.22 -38.50
C LEU A 638 -114.18 15.60 -39.81
N GLU A 639 -113.55 15.36 -40.96
CA GLU A 639 -114.14 15.56 -42.28
C GLU A 639 -115.21 14.51 -42.57
N VAL A 640 -114.99 13.27 -42.10
CA VAL A 640 -116.01 12.21 -42.03
C VAL A 640 -117.08 12.59 -41.03
N ALA A 641 -116.80 13.13 -39.84
CA ALA A 641 -117.81 13.57 -38.87
C ALA A 641 -118.60 14.81 -39.34
N ASP A 642 -118.03 15.70 -40.16
CA ASP A 642 -118.73 16.84 -40.75
C ASP A 642 -119.56 16.42 -41.98
N LYS A 643 -119.08 15.43 -42.75
CA LYS A 643 -119.88 14.76 -43.79
C LYS A 643 -120.95 13.84 -43.19
N GLU A 644 -120.66 13.20 -42.06
CA GLU A 644 -121.57 12.36 -41.28
C GLU A 644 -122.58 13.22 -40.55
N LYS A 645 -122.27 14.38 -39.95
CA LYS A 645 -123.32 15.28 -39.42
C LYS A 645 -124.26 15.83 -40.48
N LYS A 646 -123.78 16.01 -41.72
CA LYS A 646 -124.63 16.35 -42.87
C LYS A 646 -125.42 15.14 -43.40
N ALA A 647 -124.87 13.93 -43.32
CA ALA A 647 -125.52 12.70 -43.76
C ALA A 647 -126.39 12.02 -42.68
N GLU A 648 -126.17 12.28 -41.39
CA GLU A 648 -126.85 11.71 -40.21
C GLU A 648 -128.16 12.44 -39.92
N LEU A 649 -128.35 13.65 -40.46
CA LEU A 649 -129.65 14.33 -40.56
C LEU A 649 -130.55 13.71 -41.67
N GLU A 650 -129.98 12.94 -42.60
CA GLU A 650 -130.69 12.30 -43.72
C GLU A 650 -130.76 10.75 -43.58
N ALA A 651 -129.78 10.13 -42.93
CA ALA A 651 -129.61 8.68 -42.82
C ALA A 651 -130.13 8.06 -41.50
N LEU A 652 -130.52 8.86 -40.50
CA LEU A 652 -131.27 8.35 -39.33
C LEU A 652 -132.71 7.88 -39.69
N THR A 653 -133.10 8.01 -40.96
CA THR A 653 -134.35 7.45 -41.50
C THR A 653 -134.20 6.01 -42.03
N GLN A 654 -132.97 5.48 -42.22
CA GLN A 654 -132.78 4.12 -42.76
C GLN A 654 -131.51 3.41 -42.26
N ARG A 655 -131.70 2.66 -41.16
CA ARG A 655 -131.22 1.27 -41.00
C ARG A 655 -129.76 1.04 -40.57
N GLY A 656 -129.62 0.76 -39.27
CA GLY A 656 -128.43 0.12 -38.69
C GLY A 656 -128.35 -1.40 -38.92
N LYS A 657 -127.16 -1.93 -38.59
CA LYS A 657 -126.66 -3.33 -38.52
C LYS A 657 -125.83 -3.81 -39.72
N GLY A 658 -124.50 -3.69 -39.62
CA GLY A 658 -123.58 -4.33 -40.57
C GLY A 658 -122.06 -4.35 -40.27
N VAL A 659 -121.50 -3.49 -39.40
CA VAL A 659 -120.02 -3.30 -39.36
C VAL A 659 -119.41 -3.64 -38.00
N LEU A 660 -119.55 -4.89 -37.56
CA LEU A 660 -118.92 -5.41 -36.34
C LEU A 660 -118.17 -6.74 -36.55
N ARG A 661 -117.79 -7.10 -37.79
CA ARG A 661 -117.03 -8.34 -38.06
C ARG A 661 -115.67 -8.21 -38.74
N GLU A 662 -115.20 -7.00 -39.06
CA GLU A 662 -113.93 -6.83 -39.79
C GLU A 662 -112.80 -6.19 -38.95
N LYS A 663 -113.13 -5.50 -37.84
CA LYS A 663 -112.13 -4.86 -36.97
C LYS A 663 -111.37 -5.81 -36.03
N LEU A 664 -111.82 -7.06 -35.83
CA LEU A 664 -111.13 -8.01 -34.94
C LEU A 664 -110.02 -8.82 -35.63
N ARG A 665 -110.03 -8.96 -36.97
CA ARG A 665 -109.00 -9.76 -37.69
C ARG A 665 -107.71 -8.99 -37.98
N SER A 666 -107.79 -7.67 -38.21
CA SER A 666 -106.60 -6.85 -38.51
C SER A 666 -105.73 -6.53 -37.28
N ALA A 667 -106.27 -6.66 -36.06
CA ALA A 667 -105.53 -6.40 -34.83
C ALA A 667 -104.64 -7.61 -34.43
N ASP A 668 -105.15 -8.83 -34.59
CA ASP A 668 -104.43 -10.06 -34.23
C ASP A 668 -103.25 -10.37 -35.18
N GLU A 669 -103.35 -10.04 -36.47
CA GLU A 669 -102.22 -10.21 -37.41
C GLU A 669 -101.08 -9.22 -37.15
N LYS A 670 -101.39 -7.99 -36.71
CA LYS A 670 -100.37 -6.99 -36.35
C LYS A 670 -99.70 -7.31 -35.00
N ALA A 671 -100.42 -7.94 -34.07
CA ALA A 671 -99.85 -8.44 -32.82
C ALA A 671 -98.91 -9.63 -33.05
N LYS A 672 -99.29 -10.59 -33.92
CA LYS A 672 -98.43 -11.73 -34.27
C LYS A 672 -97.12 -11.33 -34.93
N LYS A 673 -97.16 -10.39 -35.88
CA LYS A 673 -95.95 -9.93 -36.59
C LYS A 673 -94.93 -9.25 -35.67
N LYS A 674 -95.40 -8.47 -34.68
CA LYS A 674 -94.53 -7.86 -33.66
C LYS A 674 -93.92 -8.88 -32.70
N ILE A 675 -94.65 -9.95 -32.38
CA ILE A 675 -94.14 -11.04 -31.53
C ILE A 675 -93.07 -11.84 -32.29
N GLU A 676 -93.23 -12.06 -33.60
CA GLU A 676 -92.21 -12.71 -34.44
C GLU A 676 -90.95 -11.86 -34.58
N GLU A 677 -91.07 -10.54 -34.78
CA GLU A 677 -89.92 -9.62 -34.85
C GLU A 677 -89.17 -9.53 -33.50
N ALA A 678 -89.89 -9.48 -32.38
CA ALA A 678 -89.27 -9.50 -31.05
C ALA A 678 -88.57 -10.84 -30.74
N ASN A 679 -89.14 -11.97 -31.19
CA ASN A 679 -88.50 -13.28 -31.06
C ASN A 679 -87.28 -13.43 -31.97
N ALA A 680 -87.28 -12.85 -33.16
CA ALA A 680 -86.11 -12.82 -34.05
C ALA A 680 -84.95 -12.01 -33.42
N GLN A 681 -85.24 -10.85 -32.83
CA GLN A 681 -84.24 -10.07 -32.09
C GLN A 681 -83.73 -10.80 -30.84
N LYS A 682 -84.63 -11.44 -30.08
CA LYS A 682 -84.26 -12.26 -28.92
C LYS A 682 -83.32 -13.42 -29.30
N ASN A 683 -83.56 -14.06 -30.45
CA ASN A 683 -82.70 -15.14 -30.94
C ASN A 683 -81.35 -14.61 -31.45
N ALA A 684 -81.32 -13.45 -32.12
CA ALA A 684 -80.07 -12.81 -32.53
C ALA A 684 -79.19 -12.42 -31.32
N PHE A 685 -79.78 -11.87 -30.26
CA PHE A 685 -79.05 -11.57 -29.02
C PHE A 685 -78.59 -12.83 -28.29
N LYS A 686 -79.38 -13.91 -28.29
CA LYS A 686 -78.93 -15.20 -27.77
C LYS A 686 -77.72 -15.74 -28.54
N GLU A 687 -77.72 -15.60 -29.86
CA GLU A 687 -76.59 -16.06 -30.68
C GLU A 687 -75.33 -15.22 -30.42
N GLN A 688 -75.47 -13.90 -30.24
CA GLN A 688 -74.35 -13.04 -29.83
C GLN A 688 -73.85 -13.37 -28.42
N LEU A 689 -74.75 -13.65 -27.48
CA LEU A 689 -74.40 -14.08 -26.12
C LEU A 689 -73.61 -15.39 -26.16
N THR A 690 -74.06 -16.38 -26.93
CA THR A 690 -73.32 -17.65 -27.08
C THR A 690 -71.94 -17.47 -27.73
N LYS A 691 -71.78 -16.53 -28.67
CA LYS A 691 -70.48 -16.21 -29.27
C LYS A 691 -69.53 -15.55 -28.26
N LEU A 692 -70.04 -14.66 -27.41
CA LEU A 692 -69.29 -14.03 -26.32
C LEU A 692 -68.90 -15.05 -25.24
N GLU A 693 -69.80 -15.94 -24.85
CA GLU A 693 -69.52 -17.03 -23.93
C GLU A 693 -68.43 -17.96 -24.48
N GLN A 694 -68.52 -18.34 -25.76
CA GLN A 694 -67.49 -19.15 -26.42
C GLN A 694 -66.13 -18.43 -26.44
N PHE A 695 -66.12 -17.12 -26.72
CA PHE A 695 -64.88 -16.33 -26.71
C PHE A 695 -64.29 -16.23 -25.30
N HIS A 696 -65.12 -16.09 -24.27
CA HIS A 696 -64.68 -16.08 -22.87
C HIS A 696 -64.04 -17.42 -22.47
N VAL A 697 -64.66 -18.54 -22.86
CA VAL A 697 -64.12 -19.89 -22.62
C VAL A 697 -62.77 -20.07 -23.33
N ASP A 698 -62.65 -19.66 -24.59
CA ASP A 698 -61.40 -19.74 -25.35
C ASP A 698 -60.28 -18.87 -24.74
N PHE A 699 -60.62 -17.70 -24.21
CA PHE A 699 -59.68 -16.81 -23.51
C PHE A 699 -59.24 -17.40 -22.17
N GLU A 700 -60.16 -17.95 -21.39
CA GLU A 700 -59.83 -18.66 -20.15
C GLU A 700 -58.92 -19.85 -20.41
N GLU A 701 -59.18 -20.63 -21.45
CA GLU A 701 -58.36 -21.80 -21.77
C GLU A 701 -56.94 -21.39 -22.21
N LYS A 702 -56.82 -20.35 -23.04
CA LYS A 702 -55.52 -19.77 -23.41
C LYS A 702 -54.78 -19.19 -22.19
N ALA A 703 -55.49 -18.53 -21.28
CA ALA A 703 -54.93 -18.02 -20.03
C ALA A 703 -54.45 -19.16 -19.13
N LYS A 704 -55.25 -20.22 -18.96
CA LYS A 704 -54.90 -21.43 -18.19
C LYS A 704 -53.66 -22.12 -18.77
N ILE A 705 -53.56 -22.26 -20.09
CA ILE A 705 -52.36 -22.82 -20.75
C ILE A 705 -51.12 -21.94 -20.51
N LYS A 706 -51.26 -20.61 -20.61
CA LYS A 706 -50.16 -19.67 -20.39
C LYS A 706 -49.69 -19.66 -18.94
N ILE A 707 -50.63 -19.71 -17.99
CA ILE A 707 -50.36 -19.85 -16.55
C ILE A 707 -49.63 -21.17 -16.30
N ALA A 708 -50.14 -22.30 -16.80
CA ALA A 708 -49.51 -23.62 -16.63
C ALA A 708 -48.07 -23.64 -17.17
N LYS A 709 -47.83 -23.05 -18.35
CA LYS A 709 -46.47 -22.92 -18.92
C LYS A 709 -45.54 -22.08 -18.04
N LYS A 710 -46.04 -20.98 -17.46
CA LYS A 710 -45.25 -20.12 -16.56
C LYS A 710 -45.00 -20.79 -15.22
N THR A 711 -45.98 -21.50 -14.65
CA THR A 711 -45.81 -22.33 -13.46
C THR A 711 -44.77 -23.42 -13.68
N GLN A 712 -44.75 -24.07 -14.85
CA GLN A 712 -43.72 -25.06 -15.18
C GLN A 712 -42.32 -24.42 -15.30
N GLN A 713 -42.23 -23.21 -15.87
CA GLN A 713 -40.97 -22.46 -15.94
C GLN A 713 -40.46 -22.06 -14.54
N ILE A 714 -41.35 -21.64 -13.64
CA ILE A 714 -41.02 -21.33 -12.24
C ILE A 714 -40.49 -22.57 -11.52
N LYS A 715 -41.18 -23.72 -11.62
CA LYS A 715 -40.72 -24.98 -11.01
C LYS A 715 -39.34 -25.41 -11.50
N LEU A 716 -39.03 -25.21 -12.78
CA LEU A 716 -37.72 -25.52 -13.33
C LEU A 716 -36.63 -24.60 -12.76
N LEU A 717 -36.91 -23.30 -12.65
CA LEU A 717 -35.98 -22.33 -12.03
C LEU A 717 -35.80 -22.59 -10.53
N GLU A 718 -36.87 -22.94 -9.80
CA GLU A 718 -36.82 -23.35 -8.39
C GLU A 718 -35.91 -24.58 -8.21
N SER A 719 -36.08 -25.62 -9.04
CA SER A 719 -35.22 -26.81 -8.98
C SER A 719 -33.75 -26.52 -9.31
N GLN A 720 -33.48 -25.57 -10.22
CA GLN A 720 -32.12 -25.13 -10.53
C GLN A 720 -31.51 -24.34 -9.36
N ASN A 721 -32.32 -23.51 -8.69
CA ASN A 721 -31.88 -22.73 -7.54
C ASN A 721 -31.61 -23.63 -6.33
N GLU A 722 -32.44 -24.65 -6.09
CA GLU A 722 -32.22 -25.67 -5.06
C GLU A 722 -30.93 -26.46 -5.33
N ALA A 723 -30.67 -26.85 -6.58
CA ALA A 723 -29.43 -27.54 -6.96
C ALA A 723 -28.19 -26.64 -6.76
N ALA A 724 -28.29 -25.35 -7.09
CA ALA A 724 -27.22 -24.39 -6.85
C ALA A 724 -26.98 -24.14 -5.35
N ALA A 725 -28.05 -24.04 -4.56
CA ALA A 725 -27.96 -23.91 -3.10
C ALA A 725 -27.31 -25.16 -2.46
N ALA A 726 -27.65 -26.35 -2.92
CA ALA A 726 -27.02 -27.59 -2.48
C ALA A 726 -25.51 -27.64 -2.85
N ALA A 727 -25.16 -27.23 -4.07
CA ALA A 727 -23.76 -27.16 -4.50
C ALA A 727 -22.94 -26.13 -3.69
N ASN A 728 -23.53 -24.99 -3.36
CA ASN A 728 -22.91 -23.98 -2.50
C ASN A 728 -22.68 -24.53 -1.09
N SER A 729 -23.66 -25.24 -0.52
CA SER A 729 -23.52 -25.89 0.78
C SER A 729 -22.41 -26.95 0.79
N GLU A 730 -22.26 -27.74 -0.27
CA GLU A 730 -21.17 -28.72 -0.40
C GLU A 730 -19.79 -28.04 -0.53
N LEU A 731 -19.71 -26.91 -1.26
CA LEU A 731 -18.49 -26.12 -1.36
C LEU A 731 -18.10 -25.49 -0.01
N GLU A 732 -19.08 -24.99 0.73
CA GLU A 732 -18.86 -24.42 2.07
C GLU A 732 -18.39 -25.49 3.06
N GLU A 733 -18.96 -26.70 3.00
CA GLU A 733 -18.48 -27.83 3.81
C GLU A 733 -17.05 -28.24 3.44
N LYS A 734 -16.69 -28.25 2.15
CA LYS A 734 -15.31 -28.51 1.69
C LYS A 734 -14.34 -27.42 2.14
N MET A 735 -14.76 -26.15 2.10
CA MET A 735 -13.97 -25.01 2.57
C MET A 735 -13.73 -25.12 4.08
N GLN A 736 -14.77 -25.37 4.88
CA GLN A 736 -14.63 -25.58 6.32
C GLN A 736 -13.75 -26.80 6.65
N LYS A 737 -13.84 -27.88 5.88
CA LYS A 737 -12.96 -29.04 6.04
C LYS A 737 -11.51 -28.69 5.72
N ALA A 738 -11.26 -27.94 4.66
CA ALA A 738 -9.92 -27.45 4.32
C ALA A 738 -9.36 -26.54 5.42
N GLU A 739 -10.16 -25.62 5.96
CA GLU A 739 -9.77 -24.76 7.09
C GLU A 739 -9.44 -25.56 8.36
N ARG A 740 -10.23 -26.59 8.69
CA ARG A 740 -9.93 -27.50 9.81
C ARG A 740 -8.59 -28.22 9.60
N THR A 741 -8.36 -28.77 8.41
CA THR A 741 -7.09 -29.44 8.11
C THR A 741 -5.90 -28.47 8.13
N SER A 742 -6.09 -27.23 7.69
CA SER A 742 -5.07 -26.18 7.77
C SER A 742 -4.73 -25.85 9.22
N LYS A 743 -5.75 -25.67 10.08
CA LYS A 743 -5.55 -25.44 11.52
C LYS A 743 -4.85 -26.62 12.22
N GLU A 744 -5.20 -27.86 11.85
CA GLU A 744 -4.52 -29.07 12.35
C GLU A 744 -3.05 -29.09 11.94
N LEU A 745 -2.74 -28.80 10.68
CA LEU A 745 -1.36 -28.72 10.17
C LEU A 745 -0.55 -27.60 10.83
N ILE A 746 -1.17 -26.45 11.10
CA ILE A 746 -0.53 -25.35 11.85
C ILE A 746 -0.23 -25.81 13.28
N GLY A 747 -1.20 -26.45 13.95
CA GLY A 747 -1.00 -27.01 15.29
C GLY A 747 0.08 -28.10 15.34
N GLU A 748 0.19 -28.92 14.29
CA GLU A 748 1.24 -29.91 14.15
C GLU A 748 2.61 -29.27 13.88
N ASN A 749 2.67 -28.22 13.04
CA ASN A 749 3.88 -27.44 12.80
C ASN A 749 4.38 -26.78 14.10
N ASP A 750 3.47 -26.20 14.88
CA ASP A 750 3.78 -25.63 16.20
C ASP A 750 4.24 -26.69 17.19
N ARG A 751 3.62 -27.88 17.18
CA ARG A 751 4.04 -29.01 18.01
C ARG A 751 5.44 -29.50 17.63
N LEU A 752 5.75 -29.57 16.34
CA LEU A 752 7.08 -29.91 15.82
C LEU A 752 8.10 -28.83 16.17
N ARG A 753 7.76 -27.54 16.01
CA ARG A 753 8.58 -26.41 16.45
C ARG A 753 8.87 -26.45 17.94
N ARG A 754 7.89 -26.81 18.78
CA ARG A 754 8.10 -26.99 20.23
C ARG A 754 8.94 -28.23 20.54
N GLN A 755 8.79 -29.32 19.79
CA GLN A 755 9.65 -30.50 19.92
C GLN A 755 11.10 -30.22 19.51
N ILE A 756 11.31 -29.38 18.49
CA ILE A 756 12.64 -29.00 17.99
C ILE A 756 13.26 -27.91 18.87
N GLY A 757 12.47 -26.94 19.36
CA GLY A 757 12.93 -25.82 20.18
C GLY A 757 13.10 -26.12 21.67
N SER A 758 12.65 -27.27 22.18
CA SER A 758 12.74 -27.65 23.61
C SER A 758 13.96 -28.51 23.95
N ARG A 759 14.79 -28.92 22.99
CA ARG A 759 16.07 -29.56 23.28
C ARG A 759 17.19 -28.57 23.05
N GLY A 760 17.74 -28.06 24.16
CA GLY A 760 18.92 -27.21 24.14
C GLY A 760 20.07 -27.82 23.33
N PRO A 761 21.04 -27.00 22.89
CA PRO A 761 22.14 -27.39 22.01
C PRO A 761 23.10 -28.29 22.78
N GLY A 762 22.73 -29.56 22.90
CA GLY A 762 23.48 -30.60 23.60
C GLY A 762 23.85 -31.70 22.63
N GLY A 763 24.84 -31.43 21.79
CA GLY A 763 25.90 -32.35 21.34
C GLY A 763 25.58 -33.78 20.88
N ALA A 764 24.32 -34.18 20.68
CA ALA A 764 23.93 -35.53 20.26
C ALA A 764 23.23 -35.54 18.89
N SER A 765 22.41 -34.52 18.61
CA SER A 765 21.83 -34.33 17.27
C SER A 765 22.88 -33.89 16.26
N GLN A 766 23.89 -33.12 16.68
CA GLN A 766 24.99 -32.72 15.82
C GLN A 766 25.93 -33.89 15.52
N THR A 767 26.17 -34.81 16.47
CA THR A 767 26.91 -36.05 16.20
C THR A 767 26.12 -37.00 15.31
N GLN A 768 24.80 -37.09 15.48
CA GLN A 768 23.95 -37.88 14.58
C GLN A 768 23.87 -37.29 13.19
N LEU A 769 23.89 -35.96 13.05
CA LEU A 769 23.95 -35.29 11.76
C LEU A 769 25.33 -35.48 11.11
N GLU A 770 26.42 -35.36 11.86
CA GLU A 770 27.78 -35.64 11.39
C GLU A 770 27.96 -37.12 11.01
N GLU A 771 27.38 -38.06 11.76
CA GLU A 771 27.32 -39.48 11.38
C GLU A 771 26.48 -39.70 10.12
N LEU A 772 25.29 -39.08 10.00
CA LEU A 772 24.47 -39.22 8.79
C LEU A 772 25.15 -38.62 7.56
N VAL A 773 25.85 -37.50 7.73
CA VAL A 773 26.63 -36.86 6.66
C VAL A 773 27.82 -37.74 6.27
N SER A 774 28.51 -38.35 7.24
CA SER A 774 29.58 -39.32 7.01
C SER A 774 29.09 -40.58 6.28
N VAL A 775 27.92 -41.11 6.67
CA VAL A 775 27.29 -42.28 6.02
C VAL A 775 26.81 -41.93 4.61
N CYS A 776 26.19 -40.75 4.40
CA CYS A 776 25.80 -40.29 3.07
C CYS A 776 27.00 -40.11 2.14
N ASN A 777 28.11 -39.57 2.66
CA ASN A 777 29.34 -39.43 1.90
C ASN A 777 29.96 -40.79 1.57
N SER A 778 29.97 -41.73 2.52
CA SER A 778 30.44 -43.09 2.29
C SER A 778 29.61 -43.85 1.25
N LEU A 779 28.27 -43.73 1.28
CA LEU A 779 27.38 -44.34 0.29
C LEU A 779 27.48 -43.69 -1.10
N ARG A 780 27.80 -42.40 -1.17
CA ARG A 780 28.11 -41.73 -2.45
C ARG A 780 29.45 -42.18 -3.01
N GLU A 781 30.46 -42.35 -2.16
CA GLU A 781 31.77 -42.87 -2.55
C GLU A 781 31.66 -44.35 -2.99
N GLU A 782 30.84 -45.15 -2.30
CA GLU A 782 30.53 -46.53 -2.67
C GLU A 782 29.73 -46.61 -3.97
N ASN A 783 28.72 -45.75 -4.19
CA ASN A 783 28.03 -45.69 -5.48
C ASN A 783 28.95 -45.23 -6.62
N ARG A 784 29.89 -44.32 -6.34
CA ARG A 784 30.91 -43.91 -7.31
C ARG A 784 31.81 -45.10 -7.66
N ARG A 785 32.28 -45.85 -6.66
CA ARG A 785 33.04 -47.10 -6.86
C ARG A 785 32.25 -48.18 -7.59
N LEU A 786 30.97 -48.36 -7.26
CA LEU A 786 30.10 -49.33 -7.91
C LEU A 786 29.87 -48.96 -9.37
N LYS A 787 29.71 -47.67 -9.70
CA LYS A 787 29.67 -47.18 -11.08
C LYS A 787 31.00 -47.39 -11.81
N GLU A 788 32.12 -47.06 -11.18
CA GLU A 788 33.45 -47.28 -11.77
C GLU A 788 33.73 -48.78 -11.99
N SER A 789 33.20 -49.65 -11.12
CA SER A 789 33.30 -51.11 -11.25
C SER A 789 32.27 -51.75 -12.18
N SER A 790 31.13 -51.10 -12.44
CA SER A 790 30.11 -51.60 -13.37
C SER A 790 30.38 -51.15 -14.81
N GLU A 791 30.94 -49.97 -15.01
CA GLU A 791 31.39 -49.49 -16.32
C GLU A 791 32.59 -50.28 -16.86
N THR A 792 33.35 -50.96 -15.99
CA THR A 792 34.46 -51.84 -16.40
C THR A 792 34.07 -53.29 -16.68
N ASN A 793 32.80 -53.69 -16.50
CA ASN A 793 32.36 -55.10 -16.61
C ASN A 793 31.21 -55.36 -17.61
N LEU A 794 30.83 -54.39 -18.45
CA LEU A 794 29.69 -54.51 -19.37
C LEU A 794 30.04 -54.51 -20.88
N PHE A 795 31.30 -54.74 -21.23
CA PHE A 795 31.74 -54.97 -22.62
C PHE A 795 32.55 -56.26 -22.76
N SER A 796 31.95 -57.41 -22.40
CA SER A 796 32.34 -58.74 -22.89
C SER A 796 31.31 -59.79 -22.45
N ASP A 797 30.20 -59.90 -23.17
CA ASP A 797 29.89 -61.20 -23.75
C ASP A 797 28.90 -61.08 -24.91
N SER A 798 29.48 -61.27 -26.08
CA SER A 798 28.79 -61.47 -27.33
C SER A 798 28.52 -62.96 -27.49
N ALA A 799 27.32 -63.26 -27.95
CA ALA A 799 26.88 -64.48 -28.62
C ALA A 799 26.48 -65.65 -27.71
N ILE A 800 25.32 -66.26 -28.04
CA ILE A 800 25.18 -67.64 -28.54
C ILE A 800 23.70 -68.07 -28.43
N TYR A 801 23.09 -68.41 -29.60
CA TYR A 801 22.12 -69.50 -29.90
C TYR A 801 20.86 -69.68 -29.01
N GLU A 802 19.68 -70.16 -29.42
CA GLU A 802 19.12 -70.81 -30.62
C GLU A 802 17.58 -70.86 -30.39
N PRO A 803 16.72 -70.86 -31.43
CA PRO A 803 15.28 -71.06 -31.25
C PRO A 803 14.95 -72.55 -31.19
N SER A 804 14.44 -73.03 -30.06
CA SER A 804 13.88 -74.38 -29.94
C SER A 804 12.36 -74.36 -29.88
N THR A 805 11.79 -75.11 -30.81
CA THR A 805 10.41 -75.49 -31.04
C THR A 805 9.88 -76.41 -29.94
N SER A 806 8.64 -76.20 -29.48
CA SER A 806 7.55 -77.20 -29.60
C SER A 806 6.25 -76.74 -28.91
N PRO A 807 5.08 -77.30 -29.30
CA PRO A 807 3.77 -76.71 -29.12
C PRO A 807 2.88 -77.46 -28.11
N ALA A 808 2.05 -76.74 -27.36
CA ALA A 808 0.82 -77.23 -26.73
C ALA A 808 0.02 -75.98 -26.29
N ASP A 809 -1.00 -75.56 -27.04
CA ASP A 809 -2.38 -76.07 -26.98
C ASP A 809 -3.09 -75.71 -25.66
N SER A 810 -3.83 -74.60 -25.67
CA SER A 810 -5.12 -74.44 -24.98
C SER A 810 -5.68 -73.07 -25.34
N GLY A 811 -6.75 -73.07 -26.13
CA GLY A 811 -7.39 -71.88 -26.65
C GLY A 811 -8.01 -70.98 -25.59
N SER A 812 -8.00 -69.67 -25.88
CA SER A 812 -9.12 -68.80 -25.58
C SER A 812 -9.16 -67.69 -26.63
N SER A 813 -10.13 -67.81 -27.51
CA SER A 813 -10.49 -66.86 -28.54
C SER A 813 -11.18 -65.66 -27.88
N THR A 814 -10.49 -64.51 -27.81
CA THR A 814 -11.15 -63.19 -27.82
C THR A 814 -10.19 -62.11 -28.31
N LEU A 815 -10.47 -61.62 -29.53
CA LEU A 815 -10.05 -60.33 -30.11
C LEU A 815 -8.53 -60.10 -30.25
N GLY A 816 -7.97 -60.65 -31.33
CA GLY A 816 -6.62 -60.33 -31.79
C GLY A 816 -6.52 -58.89 -32.29
N LEU A 817 -6.08 -57.98 -31.42
CA LEU A 817 -5.35 -56.78 -31.84
C LEU A 817 -4.15 -57.25 -32.66
N SER A 818 -3.94 -56.65 -33.84
CA SER A 818 -2.81 -57.04 -34.70
C SER A 818 -1.51 -56.96 -33.89
N LYS A 819 -0.58 -57.91 -34.11
CA LYS A 819 0.71 -57.92 -33.42
C LYS A 819 1.45 -56.59 -33.56
N THR A 820 1.19 -55.87 -34.65
CA THR A 820 1.63 -54.50 -34.91
C THR A 820 1.01 -53.50 -33.94
N ALA A 821 -0.31 -53.52 -33.73
CA ALA A 821 -0.98 -52.66 -32.76
C ALA A 821 -0.48 -52.89 -31.33
N LEU A 822 -0.18 -54.15 -30.96
CA LEU A 822 0.38 -54.43 -29.63
C LEU A 822 1.80 -53.87 -29.45
N ILE A 823 2.60 -53.85 -30.52
CA ILE A 823 3.94 -53.25 -30.52
C ILE A 823 3.84 -51.73 -30.44
N GLU A 824 2.92 -51.12 -31.19
CA GLU A 824 2.64 -49.68 -31.15
C GLU A 824 2.17 -49.25 -29.76
N TYR A 825 1.20 -49.96 -29.15
CA TYR A 825 0.78 -49.65 -27.78
C TYR A 825 1.92 -49.81 -26.77
N ARG A 826 2.76 -50.83 -26.92
CA ARG A 826 3.90 -51.02 -26.04
C ARG A 826 4.89 -49.87 -26.18
N GLN A 827 5.18 -49.43 -27.39
CA GLN A 827 6.04 -48.29 -27.65
C GLN A 827 5.44 -46.99 -27.08
N GLU A 828 4.15 -46.75 -27.28
CA GLU A 828 3.45 -45.60 -26.69
C GLU A 828 3.51 -45.61 -25.16
N PHE A 829 3.35 -46.78 -24.53
CA PHE A 829 3.50 -46.91 -23.07
C PHE A 829 4.93 -46.70 -22.60
N GLU A 830 5.93 -47.20 -23.33
CA GLU A 830 7.34 -46.96 -23.02
C GLU A 830 7.70 -45.47 -23.16
N GLU A 831 7.22 -44.80 -24.22
CA GLU A 831 7.37 -43.35 -24.40
C GLU A 831 6.64 -42.55 -23.30
N ARG A 832 5.44 -42.99 -22.89
CA ARG A 832 4.68 -42.38 -21.79
C ARG A 832 5.39 -42.53 -20.45
N ILE A 833 5.97 -43.71 -20.18
CA ILE A 833 6.75 -43.97 -18.97
C ILE A 833 8.00 -43.10 -18.97
N GLN A 834 8.72 -43.03 -20.10
CA GLN A 834 9.91 -42.19 -20.24
C GLN A 834 9.59 -40.71 -19.99
N ALA A 835 8.49 -40.20 -20.58
CA ALA A 835 8.03 -38.83 -20.36
C ALA A 835 7.69 -38.56 -18.89
N LEU A 836 7.03 -39.50 -18.20
CA LEU A 836 6.74 -39.39 -16.76
C LEU A 836 8.01 -39.44 -15.90
N GLU A 837 9.04 -40.19 -16.31
CA GLU A 837 10.34 -40.22 -15.63
C GLU A 837 11.14 -38.92 -15.83
N ASP A 838 11.03 -38.30 -17.00
CA ASP A 838 11.61 -36.97 -17.27
C ASP A 838 10.88 -35.90 -16.45
N ASP A 839 9.54 -35.90 -16.44
CA ASP A 839 8.73 -34.99 -15.61
C ASP A 839 9.06 -35.15 -14.11
N LYS A 840 9.26 -36.38 -13.65
CA LYS A 840 9.69 -36.67 -12.27
C LYS A 840 11.08 -36.10 -11.98
N ARG A 841 12.03 -36.23 -12.91
CA ARG A 841 13.39 -35.65 -12.76
C ARG A 841 13.32 -34.13 -12.72
N ASP A 842 12.53 -33.51 -13.58
CA ASP A 842 12.30 -32.07 -13.59
C ASP A 842 11.65 -31.57 -12.29
N LEU A 843 10.66 -32.29 -11.77
CA LEU A 843 10.06 -31.98 -10.47
C LEU A 843 11.05 -32.10 -9.33
N ILE A 844 11.91 -33.12 -9.32
CA ILE A 844 12.97 -33.27 -8.31
C ILE A 844 13.99 -32.12 -8.40
N MET A 845 14.39 -31.71 -9.61
CA MET A 845 15.29 -30.57 -9.80
C MET A 845 14.66 -29.26 -9.34
N ARG A 846 13.39 -29.00 -9.69
CA ARG A 846 12.65 -27.82 -9.24
C ARG A 846 12.46 -27.81 -7.73
N ASN A 847 12.13 -28.94 -7.12
CA ASN A 847 11.99 -29.06 -5.67
C ASN A 847 13.35 -28.86 -4.97
N SER A 848 14.43 -29.44 -5.49
CA SER A 848 15.79 -29.23 -4.95
C SER A 848 16.25 -27.78 -5.04
N ALA A 849 15.92 -27.09 -6.15
CA ALA A 849 16.18 -25.65 -6.31
C ALA A 849 15.36 -24.82 -5.31
N ALA A 850 14.05 -25.10 -5.18
CA ALA A 850 13.19 -24.42 -4.22
C ALA A 850 13.65 -24.63 -2.76
N MET A 851 14.06 -25.85 -2.40
CA MET A 851 14.63 -26.16 -1.09
C MET A 851 15.94 -25.39 -0.82
N SER A 852 16.82 -25.26 -1.83
CA SER A 852 18.04 -24.46 -1.71
C SER A 852 17.73 -22.97 -1.51
N ASP A 853 16.70 -22.45 -2.20
CA ASP A 853 16.29 -21.05 -2.05
C ASP A 853 15.63 -20.78 -0.69
N VAL A 854 14.86 -21.74 -0.15
CA VAL A 854 14.34 -21.68 1.22
C VAL A 854 15.49 -21.66 2.24
N GLN A 855 16.49 -22.54 2.12
CA GLN A 855 17.65 -22.54 3.02
C GLN A 855 18.45 -21.22 2.96
N LYS A 856 18.62 -20.64 1.76
CA LYS A 856 19.25 -19.32 1.61
C LYS A 856 18.43 -18.22 2.26
N ALA A 857 17.09 -18.27 2.13
CA ALA A 857 16.20 -17.31 2.77
C ALA A 857 16.24 -17.43 4.31
N GLU A 858 16.27 -18.65 4.86
CA GLU A 858 16.43 -18.91 6.29
C GLU A 858 17.78 -18.40 6.80
N THR A 859 18.88 -18.63 6.06
CA THR A 859 20.22 -18.13 6.42
C THR A 859 20.24 -16.60 6.46
N ARG A 860 19.67 -15.92 5.44
CA ARG A 860 19.56 -14.45 5.44
C ARG A 860 18.67 -13.93 6.57
N SER A 861 17.59 -14.63 6.88
CA SER A 861 16.72 -14.26 8.01
C SER A 861 17.47 -14.35 9.34
N TRP A 862 18.33 -15.35 9.50
CA TRP A 862 19.16 -15.51 10.69
C TRP A 862 20.24 -14.43 10.80
N GLU A 863 20.93 -14.10 9.71
CA GLU A 863 21.91 -12.99 9.64
C GLU A 863 21.26 -11.64 9.99
N LEU A 864 20.04 -11.39 9.49
CA LEU A 864 19.26 -10.19 9.83
C LEU A 864 18.87 -10.14 11.31
N GLU A 865 18.52 -11.27 11.91
CA GLU A 865 18.18 -11.37 13.33
C GLU A 865 19.41 -11.10 14.22
N GLU A 866 20.60 -11.54 13.78
CA GLU A 866 21.88 -11.23 14.41
C GLU A 866 22.22 -9.72 14.29
N GLU A 867 22.08 -9.11 13.11
CA GLU A 867 22.26 -7.67 12.92
C GLU A 867 21.28 -6.85 13.77
N LEU A 868 20.00 -7.25 13.82
CA LEU A 868 18.99 -6.61 14.67
C LEU A 868 19.37 -6.70 16.16
N SER A 869 19.90 -7.85 16.59
CA SER A 869 20.37 -8.04 17.96
C SER A 869 21.58 -7.15 18.27
N LYS A 870 22.51 -7.01 17.32
CA LYS A 870 23.67 -6.11 17.44
C LYS A 870 23.23 -4.64 17.52
N VAL A 871 22.35 -4.18 16.64
CA VAL A 871 21.82 -2.80 16.64
C VAL A 871 21.04 -2.51 17.92
N LYS A 872 20.26 -3.48 18.44
CA LYS A 872 19.62 -3.34 19.76
C LYS A 872 20.64 -3.22 20.89
N GLY A 873 21.77 -3.94 20.82
CA GLY A 873 22.88 -3.79 21.77
C GLY A 873 23.55 -2.43 21.70
N GLU A 874 23.82 -1.93 20.49
CA GLU A 874 24.40 -0.60 20.23
C GLU A 874 23.46 0.52 20.68
N LEU A 875 22.16 0.43 20.37
CA LEU A 875 21.13 1.36 20.84
C LEU A 875 21.06 1.40 22.37
N THR A 876 21.11 0.24 23.02
CA THR A 876 21.15 0.14 24.48
C THR A 876 22.39 0.84 25.04
N THR A 877 23.55 0.60 24.42
CA THR A 877 24.82 1.24 24.81
C THR A 877 24.76 2.75 24.64
N ALA A 878 24.22 3.25 23.52
CA ALA A 878 24.04 4.66 23.24
C ALA A 878 23.09 5.33 24.26
N LYS A 879 21.95 4.68 24.58
CA LYS A 879 21.03 5.14 25.63
C LYS A 879 21.71 5.26 26.99
N LEU A 880 22.53 4.29 27.37
CA LEU A 880 23.30 4.35 28.62
C LEU A 880 24.35 5.47 28.61
N VAL A 881 25.00 5.73 27.47
CA VAL A 881 25.94 6.86 27.31
C VAL A 881 25.22 8.20 27.43
N MET A 882 24.06 8.35 26.77
CA MET A 882 23.22 9.55 26.91
C MET A 882 22.78 9.78 28.36
N GLN A 883 22.29 8.74 29.03
CA GLN A 883 21.88 8.83 30.44
C GLN A 883 23.05 9.22 31.37
N ARG A 884 24.26 8.73 31.10
CA ARG A 884 25.47 9.16 31.83
C ARG A 884 25.81 10.63 31.56
N HIS A 885 25.62 11.09 30.32
CA HIS A 885 25.82 12.50 29.96
C HIS A 885 24.78 13.42 30.59
N GLU A 886 23.50 13.02 30.61
CA GLU A 886 22.42 13.74 31.28
C GLU A 886 22.70 13.87 32.78
N ARG A 887 23.02 12.77 33.47
CA ARG A 887 23.42 12.82 34.90
C ARG A 887 24.64 13.70 35.13
N LYS A 888 25.61 13.69 34.21
CA LYS A 888 26.80 14.55 34.28
C LYS A 888 26.44 16.03 34.06
N ALA A 889 25.52 16.32 33.15
CA ALA A 889 25.02 17.67 32.90
C ALA A 889 24.22 18.21 34.10
N GLU A 890 23.37 17.39 34.71
CA GLU A 890 22.65 17.72 35.95
C GLU A 890 23.62 18.03 37.11
N LEU A 891 24.67 17.22 37.27
CA LEU A 891 25.73 17.45 38.25
C LEU A 891 26.50 18.77 38.00
N MET A 892 26.71 19.14 36.73
CA MET A 892 27.37 20.41 36.39
C MET A 892 26.44 21.62 36.55
N ASN A 893 25.13 21.47 36.31
CA ASN A 893 24.17 22.56 36.45
C ASN A 893 23.88 22.91 37.93
N LEU A 894 24.02 21.94 38.84
CA LEU A 894 23.90 22.18 40.28
C LEU A 894 25.12 22.88 40.92
N GLY A 895 26.25 23.00 40.19
CA GLY A 895 27.48 23.61 40.69
C GLY A 895 27.62 25.12 40.50
N SER A 896 26.73 25.77 39.75
CA SER A 896 26.95 27.14 39.26
C SER A 896 26.22 28.25 40.05
N ASN A 897 25.45 27.93 41.09
CA ASN A 897 24.63 28.92 41.83
C ASN A 897 25.05 29.20 43.29
N SER A 898 26.27 28.88 43.69
CA SER A 898 26.79 29.28 45.01
C SER A 898 28.16 29.96 44.94
N LYS A 899 28.19 31.29 44.91
CA LYS A 899 29.24 32.11 45.57
C LYS A 899 28.86 33.60 45.57
N ALA A 900 28.06 33.97 46.57
CA ALA A 900 28.08 35.30 47.14
C ALA A 900 29.24 35.43 48.16
N ARG A 901 29.87 36.61 48.16
CA ARG A 901 30.66 37.23 49.25
C ARG A 901 31.92 36.52 49.78
N LYS A 902 33.10 37.08 49.45
CA LYS A 902 34.03 37.60 50.49
C LYS A 902 34.98 38.67 49.95
N ARG A 903 35.26 39.63 50.83
CA ARG A 903 35.84 40.96 50.67
C ARG A 903 37.36 40.98 50.96
N VAL A 904 38.06 41.93 50.32
CA VAL A 904 39.18 42.79 50.80
C VAL A 904 40.60 42.20 50.90
N SER A 905 41.51 42.72 50.06
CA SER A 905 42.73 43.51 50.39
C SER A 905 43.66 43.58 49.14
N SER A 906 43.74 44.69 48.40
CA SER A 906 44.68 45.81 48.56
C SER A 906 46.17 45.44 48.54
N GLY A 907 46.91 45.87 47.50
CA GLY A 907 48.34 46.17 47.62
C GLY A 907 49.24 45.94 46.39
N LEU A 908 49.29 46.93 45.49
CA LEU A 908 50.52 47.58 44.99
C LEU A 908 51.73 46.74 44.52
N ILE A 909 52.15 46.90 43.23
CA ILE A 909 53.47 47.41 42.76
C ILE A 909 53.87 46.94 41.34
N LYS A 910 54.07 47.95 40.46
CA LYS A 910 55.04 48.14 39.35
C LYS A 910 55.06 47.22 38.11
N GLU A 911 54.67 47.85 37.00
CA GLU A 911 55.55 48.28 35.89
C GLU A 911 56.71 47.39 35.40
N ASN A 912 56.68 47.22 34.08
CA ASN A 912 57.77 47.19 33.10
C ASN A 912 58.16 45.84 32.47
N ALA A 913 58.29 45.95 31.14
CA ALA A 913 59.24 45.27 30.27
C ALA A 913 58.81 43.93 29.65
N THR A 914 58.43 44.01 28.36
CA THR A 914 59.00 43.18 27.28
C THR A 914 60.47 42.81 27.58
N PRO A 915 61.01 41.63 27.20
CA PRO A 915 61.28 41.41 25.78
C PRO A 915 61.53 39.94 25.30
N ASN A 916 61.71 39.84 23.98
CA ASN A 916 62.68 39.01 23.24
C ASN A 916 62.87 37.52 23.53
N ILE A 917 62.40 36.75 22.55
CA ILE A 917 63.12 35.73 21.77
C ILE A 917 64.65 35.76 21.94
N HIS A 918 65.22 34.72 22.54
CA HIS A 918 66.58 34.27 22.24
C HIS A 918 66.77 32.77 22.40
N LYS A 919 67.45 32.20 21.39
CA LYS A 919 68.01 30.86 21.29
C LYS A 919 68.88 30.51 22.51
N ARG A 920 68.90 29.24 22.91
CA ARG A 920 70.14 28.50 23.20
C ARG A 920 69.90 27.01 23.36
N ASP A 921 70.77 26.26 22.70
CA ASP A 921 71.03 24.83 22.84
C ASP A 921 71.44 24.47 24.26
N PHE A 922 71.07 23.27 24.73
CA PHE A 922 71.91 22.47 25.62
C PHE A 922 71.69 20.96 25.42
N THR A 923 72.82 20.28 25.27
CA THR A 923 73.13 18.84 25.19
C THR A 923 72.56 17.96 26.32
N PRO A 924 72.36 16.65 26.10
CA PRO A 924 72.24 15.67 27.18
C PRO A 924 73.50 14.81 27.34
N THR A 925 73.99 14.71 28.59
CA THR A 925 75.03 13.76 29.01
C THR A 925 74.44 12.75 30.01
N ALA A 926 74.54 11.48 29.63
CA ALA A 926 74.70 10.22 30.39
C ALA A 926 74.32 10.11 31.89
N ILE A 927 73.70 8.98 32.29
CA ILE A 927 74.35 7.82 32.96
C ILE A 927 73.30 6.75 33.40
N GLN A 928 73.52 5.52 32.90
CA GLN A 928 73.38 4.16 33.45
C GLN A 928 72.37 3.75 34.54
N SER A 929 71.75 2.58 34.28
CA SER A 929 71.52 1.38 35.14
C SER A 929 70.11 0.81 34.82
N SER A 930 69.81 -0.48 34.69
CA SER A 930 70.49 -1.75 34.98
C SER A 930 69.78 -2.90 34.23
N ASN A 931 70.52 -4.00 34.04
CA ASN A 931 70.08 -5.29 33.48
C ASN A 931 68.87 -5.92 34.19
N LYS A 932 67.96 -6.53 33.42
CA LYS A 932 67.50 -7.93 33.65
C LYS A 932 66.79 -8.52 32.43
N LYS A 933 67.27 -9.71 32.05
CA LYS A 933 66.79 -10.60 30.99
C LYS A 933 65.31 -10.96 31.14
N SER A 934 64.54 -10.91 30.06
CA SER A 934 63.44 -11.84 29.82
C SER A 934 63.38 -12.20 28.34
N ARG A 935 63.61 -13.49 28.10
CA ARG A 935 63.55 -14.23 26.85
C ARG A 935 62.07 -14.45 26.52
N THR A 936 61.59 -13.94 25.40
CA THR A 936 60.26 -14.24 24.86
C THR A 936 60.43 -15.17 23.66
N ASP A 937 60.33 -16.47 23.97
CA ASP A 937 60.12 -17.52 22.98
C ASP A 937 58.65 -17.49 22.49
N VAL A 938 58.49 -17.68 21.19
CA VAL A 938 57.24 -17.77 20.43
C VAL A 938 56.45 -19.02 20.83
N PRO A 939 55.11 -18.98 21.04
CA PRO A 939 54.32 -20.19 21.16
C PRO A 939 53.87 -20.70 19.78
N SER A 940 54.44 -21.85 19.41
CA SER A 940 54.03 -22.69 18.30
C SER A 940 52.69 -23.38 18.61
N LEU A 941 51.86 -23.44 17.58
CA LEU A 941 50.59 -24.13 17.45
C LEU A 941 50.84 -25.63 17.23
N MET A 942 50.47 -26.49 18.19
CA MET A 942 50.00 -27.88 18.04
C MET A 942 50.09 -28.66 19.37
N ASP A 943 49.10 -29.51 19.57
CA ASP A 943 48.96 -30.58 20.58
C ASP A 943 48.76 -30.17 22.04
N TYR A 944 47.56 -30.45 22.59
CA TYR A 944 47.37 -31.53 23.56
C TYR A 944 45.88 -31.69 23.90
N ALA A 945 45.33 -32.84 23.49
CA ALA A 945 44.20 -33.48 24.15
C ALA A 945 44.68 -34.19 25.44
N LYS A 946 43.71 -34.48 26.33
CA LYS A 946 43.77 -35.29 27.57
C LYS A 946 44.24 -34.59 28.85
N ASN A 947 43.25 -34.32 29.71
CA ASN A 947 43.12 -34.67 31.14
C ASN A 947 42.20 -33.62 31.78
N GLY A 948 41.10 -33.90 32.47
CA GLY A 948 40.76 -35.11 33.22
C GLY A 948 40.92 -34.86 34.73
N ALA A 949 39.86 -34.33 35.34
CA ALA A 949 39.47 -34.45 36.76
C ALA A 949 40.13 -33.58 37.87
N LYS A 950 39.26 -33.25 38.85
CA LYS A 950 39.44 -32.77 40.25
C LYS A 950 39.35 -31.25 40.44
N SER A 951 38.20 -30.75 40.91
CA SER A 951 37.84 -30.44 42.33
C SER A 951 38.59 -29.19 42.84
N SER A 952 38.00 -28.15 43.44
CA SER A 952 36.98 -28.10 44.50
C SER A 952 36.61 -26.63 44.79
N GLU A 953 35.45 -26.42 45.45
CA GLU A 953 35.10 -25.29 46.36
C GLU A 953 34.87 -23.91 45.73
N GLY A 954 33.61 -23.45 45.60
CA GLY A 954 32.88 -22.62 46.57
C GLY A 954 32.34 -21.41 45.77
N GLU A 955 31.15 -20.84 45.90
CA GLU A 955 30.23 -20.64 47.01
C GLU A 955 28.78 -20.57 46.46
N GLN A 956 27.83 -20.59 47.40
CA GLN A 956 26.38 -20.72 47.25
C GLN A 956 25.64 -19.49 46.67
N PRO A 957 24.34 -19.68 46.29
CA PRO A 957 23.56 -18.75 45.49
C PRO A 957 22.72 -17.79 46.34
N GLY A 958 22.52 -16.58 45.82
CA GLY A 958 21.56 -15.60 46.35
C GLY A 958 20.30 -15.58 45.49
N ASP A 959 19.22 -16.16 46.03
CA ASP A 959 17.85 -15.92 45.61
C ASP A 959 17.51 -14.42 45.72
N CYS A 960 16.81 -13.86 44.72
CA CYS A 960 16.00 -12.67 44.92
C CYS A 960 14.74 -12.73 44.05
N LYS A 961 13.61 -12.96 44.71
CA LYS A 961 12.26 -12.81 44.16
C LYS A 961 11.82 -11.34 44.26
N GLN A 962 11.17 -10.89 43.20
CA GLN A 962 10.04 -9.95 43.15
C GLN A 962 10.10 -8.62 43.93
N SER A 963 10.12 -7.52 43.17
CA SER A 963 9.02 -6.54 43.13
C SER A 963 8.89 -6.00 41.72
#